data_AF-A0A378Q0W0-F1
#
_entry.id   AF-A0A378Q0W0-F1
#
_cell.length_a   1.000
_cell.length_b   1.000
_cell.length_c   1.000
_cell.angle_alpha   90.00
_cell.angle_beta   90.00
_cell.angle_gamma   90.00
#
_symmetry.space_group_name_H-M   'P 1'
#
loop_
_entity.id
_entity.type
_entity.pdbx_description
1 polymer ?
#
loop_
_entity_poly.entity_id
_entity_poly.type
_entity_poly.pdbx_seq_one_letter_code
_entity_poly.pdbx_strand_id
1 'polypeptide(L)'
;MSLTNLLYNFDSQTISRSHNYVGQIKRDNLERVETTDNIQLTAYIKGTQTYRTVIIYNKHSKRITTSDCSCPVGEFCKHGVALARLLHAQESESSNSTGQLLLKDQQFVQDLMQQIAQLPNSSEYQALNKVLANSLNVANPNRNGNKQHDEAELWLKNLRQSLNTLEAPKKLKASNQDLSPFVYLIEQKFGQLQLELIKVRRIKSGEIREAKTYTQYSNVYYSYSIPINTKALFTQIYDHVKAQDRAAFSQHFMIANELPLDLLQQLIKDKILYDKAKWDNDWKTEQNHPITWNDDVLMLETLWQSNADETGEKLEFALLDNEQQRYGFGQTETIDMLFTKPLTYINKQKRQIGLVNSEAIGDMPNDVLYRLITMPSIPKDLVTDVEQVLSNSQATQQLPKPKNAQPIDNIYGTPQPIIRFGSIDTNQLPYNMRRDYWQQQWIDKHYVKAELSFAYETGEIPARMDAKTAFFITKKNGKRFRQYRDIKAENKALRVLKKQFNTFEWLKTGSNISRHQATIELNQALNALLPVDKLSDIGWQVEHLSDSPINAELSQNPELLVEPLTGENGDDGNHWFEVGATVSDSDGHQYDLLNIVAYLLEQYPYLMHPNIEQLLDKNHLFTVNVGIGRPALAVAFKDILPILQNLSYLLSQDERKIDRYDAQALLELEHTLGMAWQMPEKLKTFSEKLKAGYQSNLPTPKGFNSELRPYQQQGLAWLQFLAQTEHGGILADDMGLGKTAQTLAHILMEKQAGHLKDRPVLIVAPTSLMHNWQKEAHKFTPDLSVLLLHGANRHDDFDKIKEHDIVLTTYPLVVRDEETLKAQPFYQIILDEAQHIKNPHSKSAQVLRSLTAKHRLCLTGTPMENHLGELWSLFYFLMPGFLGSQEVFNKHYRHPIEKKGDNRKRERLVNRIKPFMLRRLKTDVAKELPPKTTIEVNIDMNDEQSKLYEAVRATMQDNIKKIIAKQGFKRSQIHILDALLKLRQVCCHPSLLNLDSLPKGKNTVKSKAMHSAKLDYLIETVTDMVAEGRKVLIFSQFTSMLALIEQRLMTENIGFSKLTGQTKKRSEAIEAFQSGQVPVFLISLKAGGVGLNLTTADTVIHYDPWWNPAAEDQASDRAWRIGQDKPVFVYKLITNQSIEEKIINMQKNKAELARSILSTDHEGNVKLTEDELLGLFEKFV
;
A
#
# COMPACT_ATOMS: atom_id res chain seq x y z
N MET A 1 2.44 -22.40 -29.85
CA MET A 1 2.41 -20.98 -29.42
C MET A 1 3.79 -20.35 -29.62
N SER A 2 3.96 -19.02 -29.75
CA SER A 2 5.32 -18.45 -29.79
C SER A 2 6.05 -18.75 -28.47
N LEU A 3 7.37 -18.87 -28.50
CA LEU A 3 8.15 -19.30 -27.31
C LEU A 3 7.88 -18.40 -26.09
N THR A 4 7.71 -17.10 -26.31
CA THR A 4 7.35 -16.10 -25.28
C THR A 4 5.88 -16.19 -24.84
N ASN A 5 4.93 -16.34 -25.77
CA ASN A 5 3.50 -16.44 -25.42
C ASN A 5 3.16 -17.78 -24.75
N LEU A 6 3.92 -18.85 -25.03
CA LEU A 6 3.75 -20.13 -24.35
C LEU A 6 4.00 -19.98 -22.85
N LEU A 7 5.02 -19.22 -22.45
CA LEU A 7 5.33 -18.96 -21.04
C LEU A 7 4.30 -18.06 -20.37
N TYR A 8 3.67 -17.15 -21.12
CA TYR A 8 2.64 -16.23 -20.61
C TYR A 8 1.30 -16.92 -20.29
N ASN A 9 1.09 -18.14 -20.81
CA ASN A 9 -0.16 -18.90 -20.68
C ASN A 9 -0.21 -19.81 -19.44
N PHE A 10 0.86 -19.88 -18.64
CA PHE A 10 0.90 -20.65 -17.40
C PHE A 10 0.78 -19.74 -16.19
N ASP A 11 0.16 -20.25 -15.12
CA ASP A 11 0.06 -19.51 -13.87
C ASP A 11 1.46 -19.23 -13.26
N SER A 12 1.54 -18.20 -12.40
CA SER A 12 2.78 -17.76 -11.78
C SER A 12 3.44 -18.83 -10.89
N GLN A 13 2.67 -19.76 -10.30
CA GLN A 13 3.23 -20.88 -9.54
C GLN A 13 3.89 -21.92 -10.46
N THR A 14 3.32 -22.18 -11.63
CA THR A 14 3.85 -23.08 -12.65
C THR A 14 5.11 -22.50 -13.30
N ILE A 15 5.12 -21.19 -13.59
CA ILE A 15 6.32 -20.46 -14.05
C ILE A 15 7.41 -20.48 -12.96
N SER A 16 7.07 -20.25 -11.69
CA SER A 16 8.02 -20.30 -10.57
C SER A 16 8.60 -21.71 -10.37
N ARG A 17 7.74 -22.74 -10.32
CA ARG A 17 8.17 -24.14 -10.16
C ARG A 17 9.01 -24.63 -11.35
N SER A 18 8.67 -24.24 -12.59
CA SER A 18 9.49 -24.60 -13.77
C SER A 18 10.91 -24.05 -13.67
N HIS A 19 11.11 -22.86 -13.10
CA HIS A 19 12.43 -22.25 -12.94
C HIS A 19 13.38 -23.12 -12.08
N ASN A 20 12.86 -23.68 -10.97
CA ASN A 20 13.63 -24.58 -10.11
C ASN A 20 13.97 -25.92 -10.79
N TYR A 21 13.17 -26.38 -11.76
CA TYR A 21 13.47 -27.59 -12.52
C TYR A 21 14.53 -27.37 -13.61
N VAL A 22 14.63 -26.17 -14.21
CA VAL A 22 15.70 -25.84 -15.19
C VAL A 22 17.09 -26.09 -14.59
N GLY A 23 17.33 -25.66 -13.35
CA GLY A 23 18.60 -25.88 -12.65
C GLY A 23 18.88 -27.35 -12.27
N GLN A 24 17.93 -28.27 -12.45
CA GLN A 24 18.06 -29.69 -12.15
C GLN A 24 18.24 -30.55 -13.41
N ILE A 25 18.18 -29.96 -14.61
CA ILE A 25 18.47 -30.64 -15.87
C ILE A 25 19.99 -30.77 -16.02
N LYS A 26 20.52 -31.98 -15.84
CA LYS A 26 21.92 -32.26 -16.16
C LYS A 26 22.12 -32.12 -17.67
N ARG A 27 23.07 -31.27 -18.09
CA ARG A 27 23.37 -31.00 -19.51
C ARG A 27 23.70 -32.28 -20.29
N ASP A 28 24.34 -33.25 -19.64
CA ASP A 28 24.75 -34.54 -20.23
C ASP A 28 23.56 -35.46 -20.59
N ASN A 29 22.35 -35.17 -20.08
CA ASN A 29 21.12 -35.92 -20.35
C ASN A 29 20.16 -35.18 -21.30
N LEU A 30 20.66 -34.18 -22.05
CA LEU A 30 19.89 -33.35 -22.98
C LEU A 30 20.18 -33.75 -24.44
N GLU A 31 19.25 -34.45 -25.07
CA GLU A 31 19.33 -34.82 -26.48
C GLU A 31 18.67 -33.73 -27.34
N ARG A 32 19.44 -33.07 -28.21
CA ARG A 32 18.95 -32.13 -29.24
C ARG A 32 19.05 -32.78 -30.61
N VAL A 33 17.91 -32.92 -31.30
CA VAL A 33 17.83 -33.41 -32.67
C VAL A 33 17.26 -32.29 -33.53
N GLU A 34 17.95 -31.92 -34.60
CA GLU A 34 17.65 -30.74 -35.38
C GLU A 34 17.49 -31.06 -36.87
N THR A 35 16.39 -30.59 -37.45
CA THR A 35 16.08 -30.70 -38.87
C THR A 35 16.03 -29.31 -39.52
N THR A 36 15.79 -29.25 -40.82
CA THR A 36 15.60 -27.98 -41.56
C THR A 36 14.54 -27.09 -40.92
N ASP A 37 13.43 -27.68 -40.47
CA ASP A 37 12.23 -26.94 -40.08
C ASP A 37 11.95 -26.98 -38.57
N ASN A 38 12.45 -28.00 -37.85
CA ASN A 38 12.15 -28.22 -36.44
C ASN A 38 13.40 -28.51 -35.58
N ILE A 39 13.37 -28.09 -34.32
CA ILE A 39 14.31 -28.48 -33.25
C ILE A 39 13.52 -29.33 -32.26
N GLN A 40 13.95 -30.57 -32.02
CA GLN A 40 13.44 -31.42 -30.95
C GLN A 40 14.44 -31.47 -29.81
N LEU A 41 13.97 -31.25 -28.58
CA LEU A 41 14.76 -31.41 -27.36
C LEU A 41 14.11 -32.49 -26.48
N THR A 42 14.92 -33.41 -25.98
CA THR A 42 14.52 -34.45 -25.04
C THR A 42 15.40 -34.39 -23.79
N ALA A 43 14.79 -34.42 -22.60
CA ALA A 43 15.52 -34.51 -21.34
C ALA A 43 14.77 -35.32 -20.29
N TYR A 44 15.53 -35.87 -19.33
CA TYR A 44 15.01 -36.50 -18.13
C TYR A 44 15.03 -35.50 -16.97
N ILE A 45 13.85 -35.00 -16.60
CA ILE A 45 13.69 -33.91 -15.62
C ILE A 45 13.25 -34.49 -14.28
N LYS A 46 13.97 -34.15 -13.20
CA LYS A 46 13.71 -34.66 -11.86
C LYS A 46 12.60 -33.88 -11.16
N GLY A 47 11.44 -34.51 -11.00
CA GLY A 47 10.35 -34.06 -10.14
C GLY A 47 10.28 -34.88 -8.85
N THR A 48 9.08 -35.34 -8.50
CA THR A 48 8.86 -36.40 -7.49
C THR A 48 9.49 -37.73 -7.90
N GLN A 49 9.54 -38.01 -9.19
CA GLN A 49 10.37 -39.03 -9.84
C GLN A 49 11.02 -38.39 -11.09
N THR A 50 11.86 -39.12 -11.80
CA THR A 50 12.47 -38.62 -13.05
C THR A 50 11.54 -38.88 -14.23
N TYR A 51 11.15 -37.84 -14.96
CA TYR A 51 10.20 -37.91 -16.07
C TYR A 51 10.86 -37.57 -17.41
N ARG A 52 10.65 -38.40 -18.44
CA ARG A 52 11.11 -38.13 -19.80
C ARG A 52 10.23 -37.04 -20.39
N THR A 53 10.84 -35.98 -20.89
CA THR A 53 10.17 -34.79 -21.41
C THR A 53 10.72 -34.48 -22.80
N VAL A 54 9.84 -34.25 -23.78
CA VAL A 54 10.17 -33.95 -25.17
C VAL A 54 9.45 -32.67 -25.58
N ILE A 55 10.13 -31.74 -26.24
CA ILE A 55 9.50 -30.60 -26.92
C ILE A 55 9.93 -30.55 -28.38
N ILE A 56 9.03 -30.10 -29.26
CA ILE A 56 9.32 -29.83 -30.67
C ILE A 56 9.01 -28.36 -30.96
N TYR A 57 10.00 -27.65 -31.50
CA TYR A 57 9.94 -26.24 -31.86
C TYR A 57 10.13 -26.07 -33.37
N ASN A 58 9.16 -25.43 -34.02
CA ASN A 58 9.21 -25.11 -35.43
C ASN A 58 9.90 -23.75 -35.65
N LYS A 59 11.01 -23.76 -36.40
CA LYS A 59 11.90 -22.61 -36.62
C LYS A 59 11.21 -21.45 -37.35
N HIS A 60 10.49 -21.76 -38.42
CA HIS A 60 9.85 -20.76 -39.30
C HIS A 60 8.73 -19.99 -38.61
N SER A 61 7.81 -20.72 -37.95
CA SER A 61 6.71 -20.09 -37.20
C SER A 61 7.14 -19.53 -35.84
N LYS A 62 8.35 -19.88 -35.37
CA LYS A 62 8.88 -19.63 -34.03
C LYS A 62 7.97 -20.16 -32.91
N ARG A 63 7.39 -21.35 -33.09
CA ARG A 63 6.41 -21.94 -32.17
C ARG A 63 6.82 -23.31 -31.67
N ILE A 64 6.61 -23.58 -30.38
CA ILE A 64 6.51 -24.95 -29.90
C ILE A 64 5.19 -25.55 -30.41
N THR A 65 5.30 -26.70 -31.06
CA THR A 65 4.22 -27.48 -31.68
C THR A 65 3.80 -28.67 -30.83
N THR A 66 4.73 -29.25 -30.06
CA THR A 66 4.53 -30.48 -29.27
C THR A 66 5.34 -30.37 -27.96
N SER A 67 4.81 -30.89 -26.85
CA SER A 67 5.45 -30.75 -25.52
C SER A 67 5.03 -31.87 -24.58
N ASP A 68 5.54 -33.07 -24.79
CA ASP A 68 5.06 -34.29 -24.14
C ASP A 68 5.93 -34.66 -22.94
N CYS A 69 5.32 -35.14 -21.86
CA CYS A 69 6.05 -35.56 -20.66
C CYS A 69 5.46 -36.82 -20.05
N SER A 70 6.31 -37.75 -19.63
CA SER A 70 5.92 -39.00 -18.96
C SER A 70 5.46 -38.80 -17.49
N CYS A 71 5.13 -37.57 -17.08
CA CYS A 71 4.58 -37.29 -15.77
C CYS A 71 3.04 -37.37 -15.79
N PRO A 72 2.35 -37.46 -14.65
CA PRO A 72 0.89 -37.62 -14.61
C PRO A 72 0.06 -36.49 -15.26
N VAL A 73 0.68 -35.35 -15.55
CA VAL A 73 0.05 -34.21 -16.23
C VAL A 73 0.10 -34.33 -17.76
N GLY A 74 0.99 -35.18 -18.31
CA GLY A 74 1.14 -35.35 -19.75
C GLY A 74 1.72 -34.12 -20.45
N GLU A 75 1.02 -33.66 -21.49
CA GLU A 75 1.46 -32.56 -22.35
C GLU A 75 1.48 -31.20 -21.64
N PHE A 76 2.30 -30.28 -22.15
CA PHE A 76 2.43 -28.88 -21.71
C PHE A 76 2.65 -28.68 -20.19
N CYS A 77 3.14 -29.71 -19.49
CA CYS A 77 3.35 -29.65 -18.06
C CYS A 77 4.57 -28.77 -17.67
N LYS A 78 4.70 -28.48 -16.37
CA LYS A 78 5.81 -27.70 -15.78
C LYS A 78 7.23 -28.15 -16.18
N HIS A 79 7.42 -29.43 -16.54
CA HIS A 79 8.70 -29.96 -17.02
C HIS A 79 8.93 -29.59 -18.51
N GLY A 80 7.90 -29.68 -19.36
CA GLY A 80 7.96 -29.20 -20.75
C GLY A 80 8.22 -27.69 -20.82
N VAL A 81 7.58 -26.92 -19.92
CA VAL A 81 7.84 -25.48 -19.73
C VAL A 81 9.30 -25.20 -19.34
N ALA A 82 9.90 -26.01 -18.46
CA ALA A 82 11.32 -25.87 -18.10
C ALA A 82 12.23 -26.13 -19.32
N LEU A 83 11.95 -27.17 -20.12
CA LEU A 83 12.72 -27.49 -21.32
C LEU A 83 12.57 -26.39 -22.41
N ALA A 84 11.38 -25.79 -22.54
CA ALA A 84 11.11 -24.68 -23.45
C ALA A 84 11.88 -23.40 -23.08
N ARG A 85 12.03 -23.12 -21.78
CA ARG A 85 12.86 -22.00 -21.29
C ARG A 85 14.35 -22.23 -21.56
N LEU A 86 14.81 -23.48 -21.43
CA LEU A 86 16.19 -23.86 -21.77
C LEU A 86 16.47 -23.65 -23.27
N LEU A 87 15.54 -24.04 -24.15
CA LEU A 87 15.65 -23.77 -25.59
C LEU A 87 15.70 -22.25 -25.87
N HIS A 88 14.84 -21.46 -25.22
CA HIS A 88 14.87 -20.00 -25.39
C HIS A 88 16.23 -19.41 -25.01
N ALA A 89 16.81 -19.85 -23.90
CA ALA A 89 18.13 -19.41 -23.45
C ALA A 89 19.23 -19.78 -24.48
N GLN A 90 19.25 -21.03 -24.94
CA GLN A 90 20.23 -21.51 -25.92
C GLN A 90 20.12 -20.79 -27.29
N GLU A 91 18.90 -20.56 -27.79
CA GLU A 91 18.70 -19.83 -29.04
C GLU A 91 18.97 -18.31 -28.90
N SER A 92 18.98 -17.77 -27.68
CA SER A 92 19.47 -16.41 -27.41
C SER A 92 20.98 -16.33 -27.17
N GLU A 93 21.64 -17.43 -26.80
CA GLU A 93 23.10 -17.51 -26.61
C GLU A 93 23.86 -17.79 -27.91
N SER A 94 23.23 -18.45 -28.90
CA SER A 94 23.82 -18.73 -30.22
C SER A 94 23.73 -17.57 -31.21
N SER A 95 23.03 -16.48 -30.86
CA SER A 95 22.92 -15.26 -31.67
C SER A 95 23.70 -14.09 -31.08
N ASN A 96 24.54 -13.50 -31.93
CA ASN A 96 25.45 -12.37 -31.71
C ASN A 96 24.95 -11.14 -30.88
N SER A 97 25.96 -10.35 -30.49
CA SER A 97 25.93 -8.89 -30.26
C SER A 97 25.43 -8.33 -28.91
N THR A 98 26.20 -8.58 -27.86
CA THR A 98 26.41 -7.55 -26.81
C THR A 98 27.28 -6.42 -27.36
N GLY A 99 26.66 -5.34 -27.85
CA GLY A 99 27.37 -4.11 -28.19
C GLY A 99 26.63 -3.23 -29.19
N GLN A 100 26.18 -2.06 -28.74
CA GLN A 100 25.69 -0.90 -29.51
C GLN A 100 24.68 -1.17 -30.64
N LEU A 101 23.43 -0.71 -30.45
CA LEU A 101 22.70 0.25 -31.30
C LEU A 101 21.23 0.28 -30.84
N LEU A 102 20.64 1.48 -30.76
CA LEU A 102 19.28 1.81 -31.21
C LEU A 102 18.97 3.30 -30.93
N LEU A 103 19.92 4.15 -31.33
CA LEU A 103 19.57 5.50 -31.79
C LEU A 103 19.35 5.38 -33.30
N LYS A 104 18.22 5.94 -33.77
CA LYS A 104 17.79 5.98 -35.18
C LYS A 104 17.47 4.62 -35.82
N ASP A 105 16.18 4.34 -35.93
CA ASP A 105 15.62 4.13 -37.27
C ASP A 105 14.24 4.78 -37.48
N GLN A 106 14.14 6.05 -37.08
CA GLN A 106 13.28 7.00 -37.80
C GLN A 106 13.76 7.19 -39.26
N GLN A 107 15.03 6.86 -39.56
CA GLN A 107 15.64 6.98 -40.88
C GLN A 107 15.01 5.97 -41.85
N PHE A 108 14.91 4.67 -41.52
CA PHE A 108 14.25 3.66 -42.35
C PHE A 108 12.78 3.99 -42.64
N VAL A 109 12.02 4.50 -41.66
CA VAL A 109 10.62 4.90 -41.87
C VAL A 109 10.52 6.20 -42.69
N GLN A 110 11.47 7.12 -42.57
CA GLN A 110 11.53 8.32 -43.41
C GLN A 110 11.97 8.02 -44.85
N ASP A 111 12.94 7.12 -45.06
CA ASP A 111 13.39 6.68 -46.38
C ASP A 111 12.29 5.86 -47.08
N LEU A 112 11.59 4.98 -46.36
CA LEU A 112 10.44 4.24 -46.89
C LEU A 112 9.28 5.18 -47.24
N MET A 113 9.00 6.20 -46.42
CA MET A 113 8.00 7.23 -46.73
C MET A 113 8.42 8.15 -47.89
N GLN A 114 9.70 8.48 -48.05
CA GLN A 114 10.21 9.23 -49.20
C GLN A 114 10.19 8.40 -50.51
N GLN A 115 10.47 7.10 -50.44
CA GLN A 115 10.37 6.20 -51.59
C GLN A 115 8.89 5.95 -51.99
N ILE A 116 7.99 5.79 -51.01
CA ILE A 116 6.54 5.67 -51.26
C ILE A 116 5.96 6.97 -51.85
N ALA A 117 6.50 8.14 -51.50
CA ALA A 117 6.11 9.43 -52.06
C ALA A 117 6.59 9.67 -53.51
N GLN A 118 7.42 8.78 -54.10
CA GLN A 118 7.96 8.91 -55.46
C GLN A 118 7.46 7.84 -56.45
N LEU A 119 6.55 6.95 -56.05
CA LEU A 119 5.99 5.91 -56.93
C LEU A 119 4.83 6.44 -57.80
N PRO A 120 4.87 6.27 -59.14
CA PRO A 120 3.78 6.69 -60.02
C PRO A 120 2.63 5.65 -60.04
N ASN A 121 1.46 6.07 -59.53
CA ASN A 121 0.16 5.39 -59.53
C ASN A 121 -0.03 4.18 -58.57
N SER A 122 -1.16 4.18 -57.85
CA SER A 122 -1.57 3.09 -56.95
C SER A 122 -3.07 2.75 -57.05
N SER A 123 -3.42 1.73 -57.83
CA SER A 123 -4.80 1.22 -57.97
C SER A 123 -5.12 0.03 -57.05
N GLU A 124 -4.14 -0.56 -56.37
CA GLU A 124 -4.31 -1.81 -55.62
C GLU A 124 -4.60 -1.64 -54.11
N TYR A 125 -4.44 -0.43 -53.56
CA TYR A 125 -4.65 -0.16 -52.13
C TYR A 125 -6.13 -0.24 -51.68
N GLN A 126 -7.08 -0.16 -52.63
CA GLN A 126 -8.52 -0.29 -52.36
C GLN A 126 -9.01 -1.74 -52.23
N ALA A 127 -8.23 -2.73 -52.67
CA ALA A 127 -8.66 -4.14 -52.67
C ALA A 127 -8.62 -4.76 -51.26
N LEU A 128 -7.55 -4.53 -50.48
CA LEU A 128 -7.38 -5.15 -49.15
C LEU A 128 -8.34 -4.62 -48.08
N ASN A 129 -8.62 -3.31 -48.07
CA ASN A 129 -9.57 -2.72 -47.12
C ASN A 129 -11.00 -3.27 -47.28
N LYS A 130 -11.36 -3.79 -48.46
CA LYS A 130 -12.69 -4.31 -48.77
C LYS A 130 -12.94 -5.73 -48.24
N VAL A 131 -11.87 -6.47 -47.91
CA VAL A 131 -11.95 -7.83 -47.36
C VAL A 131 -12.11 -7.82 -45.84
N LEU A 132 -11.41 -6.91 -45.15
CA LEU A 132 -11.43 -6.78 -43.68
C LEU A 132 -12.71 -6.15 -43.12
N ALA A 133 -13.47 -5.39 -43.92
CA ALA A 133 -14.71 -4.74 -43.50
C ALA A 133 -15.92 -5.71 -43.37
N ASN A 134 -15.84 -6.92 -43.92
CA ASN A 134 -17.00 -7.82 -44.08
C ASN A 134 -17.09 -8.95 -43.03
N SER A 135 -16.13 -9.12 -42.13
CA SER A 135 -16.03 -10.35 -41.31
C SER A 135 -16.51 -10.25 -39.86
N LEU A 136 -16.79 -9.06 -39.30
CA LEU A 136 -17.14 -8.90 -37.87
C LEU A 136 -18.29 -7.92 -37.63
N ASN A 137 -19.49 -8.32 -38.07
CA ASN A 137 -20.76 -7.72 -37.65
C ASN A 137 -21.50 -8.68 -36.70
N VAL A 138 -21.41 -8.46 -35.38
CA VAL A 138 -22.47 -8.82 -34.41
C VAL A 138 -22.46 -7.80 -33.28
N ALA A 139 -23.52 -7.03 -33.14
CA ALA A 139 -23.81 -6.26 -31.92
C ALA A 139 -25.30 -6.42 -31.58
N ASN A 140 -25.57 -6.97 -30.39
CA ASN A 140 -26.90 -7.00 -29.79
C ASN A 140 -27.05 -5.76 -28.85
N PRO A 141 -28.08 -5.62 -27.99
CA PRO A 141 -28.91 -4.43 -27.99
C PRO A 141 -28.60 -3.46 -26.83
N ASN A 142 -29.00 -2.19 -26.98
CA ASN A 142 -29.59 -1.31 -25.94
C ASN A 142 -29.43 0.18 -26.29
N ARG A 143 -30.43 0.75 -26.98
CA ARG A 143 -30.81 2.17 -26.87
C ARG A 143 -32.32 2.32 -27.06
N ASN A 144 -33.06 2.43 -25.97
CA ASN A 144 -34.44 2.90 -26.01
C ASN A 144 -34.43 4.43 -26.15
N GLY A 145 -34.63 4.89 -27.38
CA GLY A 145 -34.78 6.29 -27.74
C GLY A 145 -35.31 6.38 -29.16
N ASN A 146 -36.64 6.38 -29.31
CA ASN A 146 -37.41 6.53 -30.56
C ASN A 146 -36.82 5.92 -31.85
N LYS A 147 -36.58 4.60 -31.82
CA LYS A 147 -36.30 3.77 -33.00
C LYS A 147 -37.25 4.05 -34.18
N GLN A 148 -38.53 4.31 -33.90
CA GLN A 148 -39.56 4.64 -34.89
C GLN A 148 -39.34 5.98 -35.63
N HIS A 149 -38.64 6.94 -35.01
CA HIS A 149 -38.34 8.25 -35.62
C HIS A 149 -37.15 8.13 -36.58
N ASP A 150 -36.06 7.48 -36.14
CA ASP A 150 -34.90 7.16 -36.97
C ASP A 150 -35.30 6.33 -38.22
N GLU A 151 -36.22 5.37 -38.05
CA GLU A 151 -36.77 4.57 -39.16
C GLU A 151 -37.59 5.42 -40.14
N ALA A 152 -38.37 6.40 -39.66
CA ALA A 152 -39.16 7.29 -40.48
C ALA A 152 -38.30 8.30 -41.27
N GLU A 153 -37.27 8.90 -40.65
CA GLU A 153 -36.32 9.78 -41.36
C GLU A 153 -35.55 9.02 -42.45
N LEU A 154 -35.07 7.81 -42.14
CA LEU A 154 -34.35 6.97 -43.09
C LEU A 154 -35.24 6.55 -44.27
N TRP A 155 -36.50 6.19 -43.99
CA TRP A 155 -37.49 5.89 -45.02
C TRP A 155 -37.75 7.11 -45.92
N LEU A 156 -37.98 8.30 -45.35
CA LEU A 156 -38.27 9.52 -46.11
C LEU A 156 -37.11 9.93 -47.01
N LYS A 157 -35.87 9.80 -46.51
CA LYS A 157 -34.65 10.02 -47.30
C LYS A 157 -34.56 9.07 -48.50
N ASN A 158 -34.92 7.81 -48.32
CA ASN A 158 -34.88 6.80 -49.39
C ASN A 158 -36.01 7.01 -50.41
N LEU A 159 -37.20 7.43 -49.98
CA LEU A 159 -38.30 7.80 -50.88
C LEU A 159 -37.93 9.00 -51.77
N ARG A 160 -37.34 10.05 -51.18
CA ARG A 160 -36.78 11.21 -51.91
C ARG A 160 -35.77 10.79 -52.99
N GLN A 161 -35.02 9.70 -52.78
CA GLN A 161 -34.05 9.22 -53.74
C GLN A 161 -34.70 8.44 -54.90
N SER A 162 -35.65 7.54 -54.62
CA SER A 162 -36.37 6.76 -55.65
C SER A 162 -37.21 7.62 -56.59
N LEU A 163 -37.87 8.67 -56.09
CA LEU A 163 -38.73 9.55 -56.90
C LEU A 163 -37.99 10.37 -57.98
N ASN A 164 -36.65 10.34 -58.02
CA ASN A 164 -35.83 11.16 -58.93
C ASN A 164 -35.31 10.43 -60.18
N THR A 165 -35.67 9.16 -60.42
CA THR A 165 -35.05 8.33 -61.48
C THR A 165 -36.02 7.39 -62.20
N LEU A 166 -36.58 7.71 -63.38
CA LEU A 166 -37.27 6.73 -64.27
C LEU A 166 -37.58 7.19 -65.73
N GLU A 167 -37.32 6.29 -66.70
CA GLU A 167 -37.78 6.19 -68.12
C GLU A 167 -37.35 4.79 -68.67
N ALA A 168 -37.82 4.17 -69.77
CA ALA A 168 -39.08 4.21 -70.55
C ALA A 168 -39.16 2.93 -71.48
N PRO A 169 -40.33 2.48 -72.01
CA PRO A 169 -40.53 1.06 -72.43
C PRO A 169 -40.83 0.80 -73.94
N LYS A 170 -40.82 -0.48 -74.40
CA LYS A 170 -41.73 -1.00 -75.48
C LYS A 170 -41.78 -2.54 -75.76
N LYS A 171 -42.97 -2.96 -76.24
CA LYS A 171 -43.61 -4.28 -76.48
C LYS A 171 -43.03 -5.22 -77.58
N LEU A 172 -43.45 -6.50 -77.59
CA LEU A 172 -43.58 -7.36 -78.80
C LEU A 172 -44.66 -8.48 -78.66
N LYS A 173 -45.01 -9.19 -79.76
CA LYS A 173 -46.25 -10.00 -79.95
C LYS A 173 -46.09 -11.54 -79.86
N ALA A 174 -47.22 -12.26 -79.78
CA ALA A 174 -47.36 -13.65 -79.28
C ALA A 174 -47.75 -14.77 -80.29
N SER A 175 -47.70 -16.02 -79.78
CA SER A 175 -48.27 -17.30 -80.28
C SER A 175 -47.56 -18.03 -81.45
N ASN A 176 -47.59 -19.37 -81.57
CA ASN A 176 -48.36 -20.38 -80.82
C ASN A 176 -47.65 -21.76 -80.72
N GLN A 177 -47.80 -22.40 -79.55
CA GLN A 177 -47.89 -23.86 -79.26
C GLN A 177 -46.91 -24.86 -79.92
N ASP A 178 -45.93 -25.29 -79.11
CA ASP A 178 -45.60 -26.72 -78.91
C ASP A 178 -45.11 -26.91 -77.46
N LEU A 179 -45.35 -28.05 -76.81
CA LEU A 179 -45.19 -28.19 -75.34
C LEU A 179 -43.73 -28.03 -74.86
N SER A 180 -43.52 -27.07 -73.95
CA SER A 180 -42.18 -26.64 -73.52
C SER A 180 -41.48 -27.63 -72.56
N PRO A 181 -40.17 -27.90 -72.76
CA PRO A 181 -39.29 -28.55 -71.79
C PRO A 181 -38.88 -27.66 -70.60
N PHE A 182 -39.44 -26.45 -70.46
CA PHE A 182 -39.22 -25.56 -69.32
C PHE A 182 -40.51 -25.18 -68.60
N VAL A 183 -40.35 -24.89 -67.32
CA VAL A 183 -41.36 -24.42 -66.38
C VAL A 183 -40.80 -23.20 -65.64
N TYR A 184 -41.65 -22.25 -65.30
CA TYR A 184 -41.32 -21.03 -64.56
C TYR A 184 -41.97 -21.08 -63.17
N LEU A 185 -41.17 -20.83 -62.13
CA LEU A 185 -41.67 -20.64 -60.76
C LEU A 185 -41.77 -19.14 -60.48
N ILE A 186 -42.90 -18.69 -59.93
CA ILE A 186 -43.15 -17.29 -59.58
C ILE A 186 -43.12 -17.10 -58.05
N GLU A 187 -42.44 -16.06 -57.59
CA GLU A 187 -42.42 -15.61 -56.18
C GLU A 187 -42.37 -14.08 -56.13
N GLN A 188 -43.04 -13.47 -55.15
CA GLN A 188 -42.94 -12.03 -54.87
C GLN A 188 -42.11 -11.82 -53.60
N LYS A 189 -40.93 -11.21 -53.71
CA LYS A 189 -39.97 -11.11 -52.60
C LYS A 189 -39.35 -9.72 -52.52
N PHE A 190 -39.50 -9.04 -51.38
CA PHE A 190 -38.98 -7.68 -51.13
C PHE A 190 -39.24 -6.65 -52.26
N GLY A 191 -40.47 -6.61 -52.80
CA GLY A 191 -40.83 -5.69 -53.90
C GLY A 191 -40.33 -6.11 -55.29
N GLN A 192 -39.75 -7.31 -55.42
CA GLN A 192 -39.27 -7.87 -56.67
C GLN A 192 -40.06 -9.13 -57.04
N LEU A 193 -40.68 -9.12 -58.22
CA LEU A 193 -41.26 -10.29 -58.86
C LEU A 193 -40.11 -11.15 -59.38
N GLN A 194 -39.97 -12.36 -58.87
CA GLN A 194 -38.90 -13.29 -59.23
C GLN A 194 -39.47 -14.44 -60.06
N LEU A 195 -38.80 -14.74 -61.18
CA LEU A 195 -39.07 -15.89 -62.03
C LEU A 195 -37.86 -16.84 -62.05
N GLU A 196 -38.05 -18.09 -61.67
CA GLU A 196 -37.02 -19.13 -61.73
C GLU A 196 -37.34 -20.14 -62.86
N LEU A 197 -36.36 -20.37 -63.76
CA LEU A 197 -36.51 -21.32 -64.86
C LEU A 197 -36.06 -22.72 -64.45
N ILE A 198 -36.99 -23.67 -64.49
CA ILE A 198 -36.75 -25.09 -64.26
C ILE A 198 -36.80 -25.83 -65.60
N LYS A 199 -35.75 -26.59 -65.91
CA LYS A 199 -35.79 -27.55 -67.03
C LYS A 199 -36.45 -28.84 -66.55
N VAL A 200 -37.47 -29.29 -67.26
CA VAL A 200 -38.29 -30.46 -66.89
C VAL A 200 -38.27 -31.54 -67.97
N ARG A 201 -38.27 -32.80 -67.56
CA ARG A 201 -38.40 -33.95 -68.46
C ARG A 201 -39.77 -34.58 -68.27
N ARG A 202 -40.64 -34.49 -69.28
CA ARG A 202 -42.00 -35.04 -69.25
C ARG A 202 -42.08 -36.44 -69.85
N ILE A 203 -43.01 -37.26 -69.38
CA ILE A 203 -43.42 -38.51 -70.04
C ILE A 203 -44.60 -38.25 -71.00
N LYS A 204 -45.00 -39.24 -71.81
CA LYS A 204 -46.03 -39.07 -72.86
C LYS A 204 -47.42 -38.63 -72.35
N SER A 205 -47.72 -38.80 -71.05
CA SER A 205 -48.95 -38.29 -70.39
C SER A 205 -48.89 -36.79 -70.04
N GLY A 206 -47.73 -36.14 -70.18
CA GLY A 206 -47.52 -34.73 -69.81
C GLY A 206 -46.96 -34.52 -68.40
N GLU A 207 -46.99 -35.54 -67.54
CA GLU A 207 -46.42 -35.52 -66.19
C GLU A 207 -44.90 -35.34 -66.21
N ILE A 208 -44.38 -34.65 -65.19
CA ILE A 208 -42.95 -34.36 -65.03
C ILE A 208 -42.30 -35.52 -64.26
N ARG A 209 -41.14 -36.00 -64.76
CA ARG A 209 -40.37 -37.09 -64.14
C ARG A 209 -39.07 -36.62 -63.49
N GLU A 210 -38.51 -35.52 -63.98
CA GLU A 210 -37.24 -34.95 -63.56
C GLU A 210 -37.29 -33.43 -63.74
N ALA A 211 -36.75 -32.69 -62.77
CA ALA A 211 -36.74 -31.23 -62.73
C ALA A 211 -35.37 -30.73 -62.25
N LYS A 212 -34.82 -29.70 -62.90
CA LYS A 212 -33.54 -29.09 -62.52
C LYS A 212 -33.53 -27.58 -62.80
N THR A 213 -33.19 -26.79 -61.78
CA THR A 213 -32.99 -25.33 -61.90
C THR A 213 -31.93 -25.01 -62.94
N TYR A 214 -32.21 -24.00 -63.77
CA TYR A 214 -31.32 -23.52 -64.82
C TYR A 214 -30.68 -22.20 -64.40
N THR A 215 -29.34 -22.17 -64.29
CA THR A 215 -28.58 -21.07 -63.67
C THR A 215 -27.81 -20.19 -64.66
N GLN A 216 -27.77 -20.58 -65.95
CA GLN A 216 -27.06 -19.86 -67.01
C GLN A 216 -28.01 -19.51 -68.16
N TYR A 217 -28.93 -18.57 -67.92
CA TYR A 217 -30.02 -18.19 -68.82
C TYR A 217 -29.60 -17.90 -70.28
N SER A 218 -28.41 -17.31 -70.48
CA SER A 218 -27.82 -17.09 -71.81
C SER A 218 -27.66 -18.37 -72.64
N ASN A 219 -27.44 -19.53 -72.02
CA ASN A 219 -27.28 -20.80 -72.74
C ASN A 219 -28.61 -21.27 -73.37
N VAL A 220 -29.77 -20.88 -72.83
CA VAL A 220 -31.07 -21.13 -73.45
C VAL A 220 -31.21 -20.28 -74.72
N TYR A 221 -30.75 -19.03 -74.67
CA TYR A 221 -30.73 -18.09 -75.80
C TYR A 221 -29.81 -18.57 -76.94
N TYR A 222 -28.66 -19.21 -76.64
CA TYR A 222 -27.71 -19.66 -77.67
C TYR A 222 -27.81 -21.15 -78.06
N SER A 223 -28.54 -21.99 -77.32
CA SER A 223 -28.64 -23.43 -77.64
C SER A 223 -29.40 -23.73 -78.94
N TYR A 224 -28.92 -24.73 -79.68
CA TYR A 224 -29.56 -25.32 -80.86
C TYR A 224 -30.44 -26.55 -80.54
N SER A 225 -30.41 -27.07 -79.31
CA SER A 225 -31.11 -28.31 -78.90
C SER A 225 -32.48 -28.07 -78.25
N ILE A 226 -33.06 -26.88 -78.45
CA ILE A 226 -34.32 -26.42 -77.85
C ILE A 226 -35.30 -26.06 -78.96
N PRO A 227 -36.58 -26.48 -78.91
CA PRO A 227 -37.59 -26.10 -79.90
C PRO A 227 -37.71 -24.59 -80.06
N ILE A 228 -37.80 -24.12 -81.30
CA ILE A 228 -37.78 -22.69 -81.65
C ILE A 228 -38.91 -21.91 -80.95
N ASN A 229 -40.11 -22.50 -80.82
CA ASN A 229 -41.26 -21.86 -80.18
C ASN A 229 -41.06 -21.69 -78.66
N THR A 230 -40.48 -22.69 -77.99
CA THR A 230 -40.05 -22.58 -76.58
C THR A 230 -38.98 -21.50 -76.41
N LYS A 231 -38.02 -21.46 -77.34
CA LYS A 231 -36.95 -20.48 -77.36
C LYS A 231 -37.50 -19.06 -77.53
N ALA A 232 -38.51 -18.86 -78.37
CA ALA A 232 -39.15 -17.57 -78.60
C ALA A 232 -39.79 -16.98 -77.32
N LEU A 233 -40.63 -17.73 -76.60
CA LEU A 233 -41.27 -17.23 -75.37
C LEU A 233 -40.23 -16.95 -74.26
N PHE A 234 -39.23 -17.83 -74.10
CA PHE A 234 -38.11 -17.56 -73.19
C PHE A 234 -37.34 -16.30 -73.60
N THR A 235 -37.02 -16.14 -74.89
CA THR A 235 -36.31 -14.97 -75.42
C THR A 235 -37.11 -13.69 -75.19
N GLN A 236 -38.44 -13.68 -75.37
CA GLN A 236 -39.28 -12.51 -75.11
C GLN A 236 -39.22 -12.07 -73.64
N ILE A 237 -39.31 -13.01 -72.70
CA ILE A 237 -39.22 -12.71 -71.26
C ILE A 237 -37.78 -12.29 -70.90
N TYR A 238 -36.78 -13.02 -71.39
CA TYR A 238 -35.36 -12.77 -71.12
C TYR A 238 -34.91 -11.41 -71.65
N ASP A 239 -35.29 -11.03 -72.87
CA ASP A 239 -34.94 -9.74 -73.46
C ASP A 239 -35.71 -8.60 -72.80
N HIS A 240 -36.96 -8.81 -72.36
CA HIS A 240 -37.70 -7.83 -71.56
C HIS A 240 -36.99 -7.55 -70.22
N VAL A 241 -36.64 -8.59 -69.46
CA VAL A 241 -35.90 -8.45 -68.19
C VAL A 241 -34.53 -7.82 -68.40
N LYS A 242 -33.81 -8.25 -69.44
CA LYS A 242 -32.48 -7.72 -69.79
C LYS A 242 -32.50 -6.28 -70.28
N ALA A 243 -33.62 -5.80 -70.80
CA ALA A 243 -33.81 -4.39 -71.18
C ALA A 243 -34.02 -3.48 -69.96
N GLN A 244 -34.39 -4.02 -68.79
CA GLN A 244 -34.63 -3.24 -67.57
C GLN A 244 -33.34 -3.01 -66.76
N ASP A 245 -32.58 -4.07 -66.43
CA ASP A 245 -31.28 -3.94 -65.75
C ASP A 245 -30.41 -5.20 -65.98
N ARG A 246 -29.08 -5.03 -66.02
CA ARG A 246 -28.12 -6.16 -65.93
C ARG A 246 -28.14 -6.83 -64.56
N ALA A 247 -28.49 -6.11 -63.49
CA ALA A 247 -28.62 -6.67 -62.14
C ALA A 247 -29.85 -7.58 -61.97
N ALA A 248 -30.76 -7.63 -62.95
CA ALA A 248 -31.98 -8.42 -62.89
C ALA A 248 -31.75 -9.95 -62.96
N PHE A 249 -30.52 -10.43 -63.21
CA PHE A 249 -30.21 -11.86 -63.26
C PHE A 249 -29.37 -12.30 -62.06
N SER A 250 -29.99 -13.10 -61.17
CA SER A 250 -29.32 -13.83 -60.10
C SER A 250 -28.90 -15.23 -60.59
N GLN A 251 -28.10 -15.96 -59.80
CA GLN A 251 -27.67 -17.32 -60.16
C GLN A 251 -28.83 -18.31 -60.34
N HIS A 252 -29.99 -18.07 -59.72
CA HIS A 252 -31.11 -19.03 -59.67
C HIS A 252 -32.48 -18.44 -60.06
N PHE A 253 -32.59 -17.13 -60.27
CA PHE A 253 -33.83 -16.48 -60.72
C PHE A 253 -33.54 -15.20 -61.50
N MET A 254 -34.54 -14.70 -62.23
CA MET A 254 -34.54 -13.38 -62.86
C MET A 254 -35.63 -12.49 -62.25
N ILE A 255 -35.33 -11.21 -62.05
CA ILE A 255 -36.26 -10.20 -61.53
C ILE A 255 -37.07 -9.66 -62.71
N ALA A 256 -38.37 -9.93 -62.73
CA ALA A 256 -39.28 -9.61 -63.83
C ALA A 256 -40.36 -8.61 -63.43
N ASN A 257 -39.97 -7.53 -62.73
CA ASN A 257 -40.86 -6.41 -62.48
C ASN A 257 -41.37 -5.82 -63.80
N GLU A 258 -42.59 -5.28 -63.81
CA GLU A 258 -43.30 -4.85 -65.03
C GLU A 258 -43.47 -5.92 -66.13
N LEU A 259 -43.41 -7.22 -65.79
CA LEU A 259 -43.69 -8.28 -66.78
C LEU A 259 -45.02 -8.00 -67.50
N PRO A 260 -45.03 -7.95 -68.85
CA PRO A 260 -46.23 -7.69 -69.62
C PRO A 260 -47.28 -8.77 -69.37
N LEU A 261 -48.52 -8.33 -69.15
CA LEU A 261 -49.65 -9.21 -68.86
C LEU A 261 -49.86 -10.30 -69.93
N ASP A 262 -49.60 -10.00 -71.21
CA ASP A 262 -49.72 -10.95 -72.31
C ASP A 262 -48.69 -12.09 -72.23
N LEU A 263 -47.46 -11.81 -71.79
CA LEU A 263 -46.45 -12.85 -71.53
C LEU A 263 -46.82 -13.69 -70.29
N LEU A 264 -47.33 -13.07 -69.22
CA LEU A 264 -47.80 -13.78 -68.02
C LEU A 264 -48.99 -14.70 -68.33
N GLN A 265 -49.99 -14.19 -69.05
CA GLN A 265 -51.14 -14.97 -69.49
C GLN A 265 -50.73 -16.08 -70.46
N GLN A 266 -49.71 -15.87 -71.30
CA GLN A 266 -49.17 -16.93 -72.16
C GLN A 266 -48.51 -18.06 -71.33
N LEU A 267 -47.73 -17.75 -70.29
CA LEU A 267 -47.14 -18.75 -69.38
C LEU A 267 -48.22 -19.60 -68.66
N ILE A 268 -49.33 -18.98 -68.27
CA ILE A 268 -50.48 -19.64 -67.66
C ILE A 268 -51.22 -20.51 -68.69
N LYS A 269 -51.51 -19.96 -69.88
CA LYS A 269 -52.18 -20.65 -71.00
C LYS A 269 -51.40 -21.90 -71.47
N ASP A 270 -50.09 -21.78 -71.56
CA ASP A 270 -49.19 -22.88 -71.95
C ASP A 270 -48.94 -23.87 -70.79
N LYS A 271 -49.56 -23.65 -69.61
CA LYS A 271 -49.51 -24.51 -68.41
C LYS A 271 -48.09 -24.73 -67.85
N ILE A 272 -47.28 -23.67 -67.89
CA ILE A 272 -45.86 -23.69 -67.50
C ILE A 272 -45.51 -22.70 -66.38
N LEU A 273 -46.49 -22.07 -65.72
CA LEU A 273 -46.29 -21.21 -64.56
C LEU A 273 -46.74 -21.89 -63.25
N TYR A 274 -45.91 -21.85 -62.21
CA TYR A 274 -46.18 -22.51 -60.92
C TYR A 274 -45.77 -21.61 -59.74
N ASP A 275 -46.42 -21.76 -58.59
CA ASP A 275 -46.06 -21.07 -57.35
C ASP A 275 -44.81 -21.72 -56.73
N LYS A 276 -43.73 -20.94 -56.56
CA LYS A 276 -42.46 -21.43 -56.02
C LYS A 276 -42.61 -22.04 -54.62
N ALA A 277 -43.40 -21.40 -53.76
CA ALA A 277 -43.55 -21.84 -52.37
C ALA A 277 -44.24 -23.22 -52.25
N LYS A 278 -44.99 -23.66 -53.26
CA LYS A 278 -45.59 -25.00 -53.31
C LYS A 278 -44.75 -26.01 -54.08
N TRP A 279 -44.04 -25.53 -55.11
CA TRP A 279 -43.09 -26.35 -55.87
C TRP A 279 -41.96 -26.92 -54.99
N ASP A 280 -41.40 -26.09 -54.12
CA ASP A 280 -40.28 -26.48 -53.24
C ASP A 280 -40.68 -27.50 -52.15
N ASN A 281 -41.98 -27.68 -51.88
CA ASN A 281 -42.47 -28.58 -50.83
C ASN A 281 -42.62 -30.05 -51.28
N ASP A 282 -43.27 -30.34 -52.42
CA ASP A 282 -43.13 -31.61 -53.19
C ASP A 282 -43.84 -31.52 -54.56
N TRP A 283 -43.12 -31.10 -55.60
CA TRP A 283 -43.65 -30.92 -56.95
C TRP A 283 -44.27 -32.19 -57.60
N LYS A 284 -44.07 -33.40 -57.02
CA LYS A 284 -44.60 -34.66 -57.57
C LYS A 284 -46.04 -34.98 -57.17
N THR A 285 -46.59 -34.28 -56.17
CA THR A 285 -47.97 -34.52 -55.71
C THR A 285 -49.00 -33.86 -56.63
N GLU A 286 -50.21 -34.45 -56.75
CA GLU A 286 -51.32 -33.86 -57.54
C GLU A 286 -51.73 -32.45 -57.07
N GLN A 287 -51.30 -32.03 -55.89
CA GLN A 287 -51.51 -30.67 -55.37
C GLN A 287 -50.62 -29.62 -56.06
N ASN A 288 -49.70 -30.01 -56.94
CA ASN A 288 -48.80 -29.11 -57.68
C ASN A 288 -49.12 -29.03 -59.18
N HIS A 289 -50.37 -28.63 -59.49
CA HIS A 289 -50.78 -28.16 -60.81
C HIS A 289 -50.33 -26.72 -61.09
N PRO A 290 -50.17 -26.32 -62.38
CA PRO A 290 -49.82 -24.96 -62.76
C PRO A 290 -50.90 -23.94 -62.34
N ILE A 291 -50.46 -22.71 -62.13
CA ILE A 291 -51.32 -21.55 -61.80
C ILE A 291 -52.31 -21.32 -62.94
N THR A 292 -53.56 -21.03 -62.58
CA THR A 292 -54.63 -20.66 -63.52
C THR A 292 -54.91 -19.15 -63.48
N TRP A 293 -55.58 -18.66 -64.52
CA TRP A 293 -56.06 -17.28 -64.56
C TRP A 293 -57.42 -17.17 -63.85
N ASN A 294 -57.69 -16.02 -63.23
CA ASN A 294 -58.97 -15.63 -62.69
C ASN A 294 -59.39 -14.27 -63.25
N ASP A 295 -60.66 -14.14 -63.63
CA ASP A 295 -61.18 -12.92 -64.24
C ASP A 295 -61.70 -11.91 -63.20
N ASP A 296 -61.76 -12.27 -61.91
CA ASP A 296 -62.05 -11.30 -60.84
C ASP A 296 -60.95 -10.24 -60.73
N VAL A 297 -61.37 -8.97 -60.76
CA VAL A 297 -60.50 -7.79 -60.58
C VAL A 297 -60.62 -7.29 -59.14
N LEU A 298 -59.50 -7.14 -58.43
CA LEU A 298 -59.47 -6.53 -57.09
C LEU A 298 -59.20 -5.03 -57.18
N MET A 299 -59.91 -4.22 -56.41
CA MET A 299 -59.70 -2.77 -56.33
C MET A 299 -58.61 -2.44 -55.31
N LEU A 300 -57.66 -1.55 -55.66
CA LEU A 300 -56.65 -1.05 -54.72
C LEU A 300 -57.15 0.19 -53.97
N GLU A 301 -57.29 0.10 -52.65
CA GLU A 301 -57.65 1.20 -51.75
C GLU A 301 -56.40 1.77 -51.05
N THR A 302 -56.36 3.10 -50.86
CA THR A 302 -55.31 3.79 -50.08
C THR A 302 -55.90 4.80 -49.09
N LEU A 303 -55.50 4.74 -47.81
CA LEU A 303 -56.07 5.57 -46.73
C LEU A 303 -55.02 5.96 -45.68
N TRP A 304 -55.08 7.19 -45.17
CA TRP A 304 -54.29 7.61 -44.00
C TRP A 304 -55.01 7.28 -42.70
N GLN A 305 -54.37 6.46 -41.87
CA GLN A 305 -54.83 6.04 -40.56
C GLN A 305 -53.85 6.48 -39.46
N SER A 306 -54.38 6.98 -38.35
CA SER A 306 -53.59 7.26 -37.15
C SER A 306 -53.35 5.97 -36.37
N ASN A 307 -52.18 5.84 -35.73
CA ASN A 307 -51.95 4.77 -34.75
C ASN A 307 -52.94 4.90 -33.57
N ALA A 308 -53.16 3.80 -32.84
CA ALA A 308 -54.06 3.76 -31.68
C ALA A 308 -53.76 4.82 -30.60
N ASP A 309 -52.48 5.20 -30.44
CA ASP A 309 -52.03 6.21 -29.46
C ASP A 309 -52.03 7.65 -30.03
N GLU A 310 -52.51 7.86 -31.26
CA GLU A 310 -52.43 9.10 -32.04
C GLU A 310 -51.01 9.72 -32.18
N THR A 311 -49.95 8.96 -31.94
CA THR A 311 -48.56 9.47 -31.96
C THR A 311 -47.99 9.70 -33.37
N GLY A 312 -48.57 9.05 -34.38
CA GLY A 312 -48.18 9.15 -35.78
C GLY A 312 -49.27 8.69 -36.75
N GLU A 313 -49.06 8.98 -38.03
CA GLU A 313 -49.96 8.66 -39.14
C GLU A 313 -49.26 7.70 -40.13
N LYS A 314 -50.01 6.73 -40.67
CA LYS A 314 -49.55 5.81 -41.72
C LYS A 314 -50.56 5.75 -42.88
N LEU A 315 -50.04 5.70 -44.10
CA LEU A 315 -50.75 5.37 -45.32
C LEU A 315 -50.83 3.85 -45.44
N GLU A 316 -52.03 3.31 -45.37
CA GLU A 316 -52.30 1.89 -45.62
C GLU A 316 -52.75 1.65 -47.06
N PHE A 317 -52.42 0.46 -47.55
CA PHE A 317 -52.85 -0.07 -48.84
C PHE A 317 -53.62 -1.37 -48.58
N ALA A 318 -54.69 -1.61 -49.32
CA ALA A 318 -55.43 -2.88 -49.26
C ALA A 318 -56.09 -3.22 -50.59
N LEU A 319 -56.35 -4.51 -50.81
CA LEU A 319 -57.15 -4.99 -51.94
C LEU A 319 -58.59 -5.26 -51.49
N LEU A 320 -59.55 -4.82 -52.28
CA LEU A 320 -60.98 -5.09 -52.09
C LEU A 320 -61.48 -6.00 -53.21
N ASP A 321 -62.25 -7.03 -52.87
CA ASP A 321 -62.98 -7.83 -53.85
C ASP A 321 -64.36 -7.22 -54.20
N ASN A 322 -65.09 -7.92 -55.06
CA ASN A 322 -66.44 -7.55 -55.49
C ASN A 322 -67.46 -7.50 -54.33
N GLU A 323 -67.18 -8.15 -53.19
CA GLU A 323 -68.00 -8.14 -51.98
C GLU A 323 -67.53 -7.07 -50.97
N GLN A 324 -66.56 -6.22 -51.35
CA GLN A 324 -65.88 -5.24 -50.49
C GLN A 324 -65.11 -5.86 -49.32
N GLN A 325 -64.73 -7.14 -49.41
CA GLN A 325 -63.87 -7.75 -48.41
C GLN A 325 -62.45 -7.22 -48.55
N ARG A 326 -61.90 -6.65 -47.47
CA ARG A 326 -60.56 -6.02 -47.44
C ARG A 326 -59.48 -7.06 -47.12
N TYR A 327 -58.50 -7.21 -48.01
CA TYR A 327 -57.31 -8.04 -47.87
C TYR A 327 -56.08 -7.13 -47.71
N GLY A 328 -55.19 -7.46 -46.78
CA GLY A 328 -53.97 -6.70 -46.48
C GLY A 328 -52.74 -7.25 -47.20
N PHE A 329 -51.56 -6.89 -46.67
CA PHE A 329 -50.27 -7.37 -47.17
C PHE A 329 -49.42 -7.85 -45.98
N GLY A 330 -49.24 -9.17 -45.83
CA GLY A 330 -48.57 -9.75 -44.67
C GLY A 330 -48.24 -11.24 -44.81
N GLN A 331 -47.34 -11.74 -43.96
CA GLN A 331 -46.81 -13.12 -44.04
C GLN A 331 -47.86 -14.23 -43.79
N THR A 332 -49.06 -13.88 -43.32
CA THR A 332 -50.15 -14.81 -43.00
C THR A 332 -51.30 -14.77 -43.99
N GLU A 333 -51.24 -13.94 -45.04
CA GLU A 333 -52.36 -13.71 -45.95
C GLU A 333 -52.32 -14.58 -47.22
N THR A 334 -53.50 -14.87 -47.77
CA THR A 334 -53.69 -15.80 -48.88
C THR A 334 -53.56 -15.14 -50.26
N ILE A 335 -53.46 -13.81 -50.32
CA ILE A 335 -53.36 -12.99 -51.52
C ILE A 335 -52.12 -12.08 -51.43
N ASP A 336 -51.31 -12.03 -52.49
CA ASP A 336 -50.19 -11.09 -52.66
C ASP A 336 -50.36 -10.27 -53.95
N MET A 337 -49.85 -9.04 -53.98
CA MET A 337 -49.75 -8.23 -55.20
C MET A 337 -48.47 -8.57 -55.99
N LEU A 338 -48.60 -8.80 -57.28
CA LEU A 338 -47.50 -8.98 -58.23
C LEU A 338 -47.28 -7.69 -59.04
N PHE A 339 -46.03 -7.21 -59.08
CA PHE A 339 -45.67 -5.96 -59.77
C PHE A 339 -45.54 -6.13 -61.30
N THR A 340 -46.59 -6.65 -61.94
CA THR A 340 -46.73 -6.81 -63.41
C THR A 340 -47.26 -5.53 -64.08
N LYS A 341 -47.42 -5.52 -65.40
CA LYS A 341 -47.99 -4.36 -66.13
C LYS A 341 -49.15 -4.76 -67.06
N PRO A 342 -50.41 -4.40 -66.74
CA PRO A 342 -50.90 -3.81 -65.48
C PRO A 342 -50.69 -4.73 -64.26
N LEU A 343 -50.89 -4.19 -63.05
CA LEU A 343 -50.75 -4.92 -61.80
C LEU A 343 -51.70 -6.13 -61.71
N THR A 344 -51.23 -7.20 -61.09
CA THR A 344 -51.99 -8.43 -60.84
C THR A 344 -51.85 -8.86 -59.39
N TYR A 345 -52.71 -9.75 -58.93
CA TYR A 345 -52.59 -10.42 -57.63
C TYR A 345 -52.44 -11.93 -57.83
N ILE A 346 -51.82 -12.61 -56.87
CA ILE A 346 -51.81 -14.07 -56.77
C ILE A 346 -52.58 -14.50 -55.52
N ASN A 347 -53.65 -15.27 -55.70
CA ASN A 347 -54.28 -15.99 -54.61
C ASN A 347 -53.56 -17.34 -54.44
N LYS A 348 -52.66 -17.42 -53.46
CA LYS A 348 -51.84 -18.61 -53.18
C LYS A 348 -52.69 -19.81 -52.79
N GLN A 349 -53.82 -19.61 -52.12
CA GLN A 349 -54.71 -20.70 -51.72
C GLN A 349 -55.40 -21.33 -52.93
N LYS A 350 -56.07 -20.52 -53.76
CA LYS A 350 -56.80 -20.94 -54.97
C LYS A 350 -55.86 -21.30 -56.15
N ARG A 351 -54.58 -20.89 -56.11
CA ARG A 351 -53.57 -21.01 -57.20
C ARG A 351 -54.00 -20.27 -58.47
N GLN A 352 -54.52 -19.06 -58.27
CA GLN A 352 -55.08 -18.21 -59.31
C GLN A 352 -54.38 -16.85 -59.34
N ILE A 353 -54.13 -16.32 -60.54
CA ILE A 353 -53.71 -14.92 -60.75
C ILE A 353 -54.85 -14.16 -61.42
N GLY A 354 -55.18 -12.97 -60.90
CA GLY A 354 -56.16 -12.05 -61.50
C GLY A 354 -55.65 -10.61 -61.51
N LEU A 355 -56.46 -9.67 -62.00
CA LEU A 355 -56.06 -8.27 -62.17
C LEU A 355 -56.26 -7.43 -60.91
N VAL A 356 -55.44 -6.40 -60.73
CA VAL A 356 -55.67 -5.33 -59.76
C VAL A 356 -56.03 -4.05 -60.52
N ASN A 357 -57.16 -3.44 -60.19
CA ASN A 357 -57.44 -2.07 -60.62
C ASN A 357 -56.59 -1.11 -59.77
N SER A 358 -55.61 -0.47 -60.42
CA SER A 358 -54.66 0.47 -59.83
C SER A 358 -54.95 1.94 -60.16
N GLU A 359 -56.17 2.30 -60.58
CA GLU A 359 -56.59 3.68 -60.86
C GLU A 359 -56.29 4.66 -59.70
N ALA A 360 -56.32 4.19 -58.45
CA ALA A 360 -56.04 4.99 -57.25
C ALA A 360 -54.56 5.44 -57.10
N ILE A 361 -53.63 4.86 -57.86
CA ILE A 361 -52.19 5.18 -57.80
C ILE A 361 -51.57 5.60 -59.15
N GLY A 362 -52.30 5.42 -60.26
CA GLY A 362 -51.83 5.77 -61.60
C GLY A 362 -50.65 4.92 -62.10
N ASP A 363 -49.86 5.46 -63.03
CA ASP A 363 -48.62 4.85 -63.56
C ASP A 363 -47.45 4.92 -62.56
N MET A 364 -47.70 4.65 -61.28
CA MET A 364 -46.70 4.74 -60.22
C MET A 364 -45.58 3.70 -60.43
N PRO A 365 -44.30 4.09 -60.31
CA PRO A 365 -43.19 3.15 -60.40
C PRO A 365 -43.20 2.11 -59.27
N ASN A 366 -42.87 0.86 -59.60
CA ASN A 366 -42.98 -0.25 -58.66
C ASN A 366 -42.06 -0.12 -57.42
N ASP A 367 -40.90 0.53 -57.54
CA ASP A 367 -40.00 0.75 -56.40
C ASP A 367 -40.56 1.83 -55.44
N VAL A 368 -41.15 2.89 -55.99
CA VAL A 368 -41.89 3.94 -55.24
C VAL A 368 -43.11 3.32 -54.55
N LEU A 369 -43.92 2.56 -55.28
CA LEU A 369 -45.10 1.88 -54.75
C LEU A 369 -44.74 0.92 -53.61
N TYR A 370 -43.71 0.09 -53.78
CA TYR A 370 -43.24 -0.81 -52.73
C TYR A 370 -42.77 -0.07 -51.47
N ARG A 371 -42.06 1.06 -51.62
CA ARG A 371 -41.67 1.91 -50.48
C ARG A 371 -42.87 2.50 -49.74
N LEU A 372 -43.94 2.85 -50.45
CA LEU A 372 -45.17 3.38 -49.83
C LEU A 372 -45.95 2.27 -49.10
N ILE A 373 -46.08 1.08 -49.68
CA ILE A 373 -46.70 -0.09 -49.02
C ILE A 373 -45.93 -0.47 -47.74
N THR A 374 -44.59 -0.36 -47.76
CA THR A 374 -43.70 -0.65 -46.62
C THR A 374 -43.46 0.53 -45.68
N MET A 375 -44.22 1.62 -45.78
CA MET A 375 -44.01 2.82 -44.98
C MET A 375 -44.15 2.57 -43.47
N PRO A 376 -43.21 3.04 -42.62
CA PRO A 376 -43.35 3.04 -41.17
C PRO A 376 -44.39 4.09 -40.73
N SER A 377 -44.91 3.99 -39.51
CA SER A 377 -45.81 5.03 -38.99
C SER A 377 -45.03 6.33 -38.73
N ILE A 378 -45.43 7.41 -39.40
CA ILE A 378 -44.74 8.70 -39.44
C ILE A 378 -45.10 9.52 -38.20
N PRO A 379 -44.13 9.87 -37.33
CA PRO A 379 -44.35 10.76 -36.20
C PRO A 379 -44.95 12.11 -36.60
N LYS A 380 -45.88 12.66 -35.79
CA LYS A 380 -46.57 13.94 -36.03
C LYS A 380 -45.64 15.13 -36.33
N ASP A 381 -44.36 15.07 -35.97
CA ASP A 381 -43.37 16.09 -36.27
C ASP A 381 -42.72 16.02 -37.66
N LEU A 382 -42.73 14.85 -38.31
CA LEU A 382 -42.22 14.64 -39.68
C LEU A 382 -43.32 14.71 -40.76
N VAL A 383 -44.60 14.75 -40.37
CA VAL A 383 -45.76 14.75 -41.28
C VAL A 383 -45.67 15.84 -42.36
N THR A 384 -45.25 17.05 -42.01
CA THR A 384 -45.11 18.16 -42.97
C THR A 384 -43.96 17.95 -43.97
N ASP A 385 -42.86 17.32 -43.55
CA ASP A 385 -41.75 16.95 -44.43
C ASP A 385 -42.13 15.80 -45.39
N VAL A 386 -43.03 14.90 -44.97
CA VAL A 386 -43.61 13.84 -45.82
C VAL A 386 -44.60 14.42 -46.81
N GLU A 387 -45.52 15.30 -46.38
CA GLU A 387 -46.45 15.99 -47.29
C GLU A 387 -45.70 16.75 -48.39
N GLN A 388 -44.64 17.48 -48.03
CA GLN A 388 -43.84 18.23 -48.98
C GLN A 388 -43.16 17.32 -50.03
N VAL A 389 -42.72 16.11 -49.65
CA VAL A 389 -42.11 15.15 -50.58
C VAL A 389 -43.14 14.56 -51.53
N LEU A 390 -44.27 14.08 -51.00
CA LEU A 390 -45.33 13.46 -51.79
C LEU A 390 -45.99 14.47 -52.74
N SER A 391 -46.11 15.74 -52.34
CA SER A 391 -46.69 16.80 -53.17
C SER A 391 -45.75 17.26 -54.30
N ASN A 392 -44.43 17.12 -54.12
CA ASN A 392 -43.42 17.62 -55.07
C ASN A 392 -43.11 16.67 -56.23
N SER A 393 -43.56 15.40 -56.22
CA SER A 393 -43.38 14.46 -57.32
C SER A 393 -44.68 14.17 -58.06
N GLN A 394 -44.64 14.25 -59.39
CA GLN A 394 -45.79 13.95 -60.26
C GLN A 394 -46.32 12.53 -60.07
N ALA A 395 -45.45 11.58 -59.71
CA ALA A 395 -45.81 10.16 -59.53
C ALA A 395 -46.65 9.88 -58.26
N THR A 396 -46.75 10.83 -57.33
CA THR A 396 -47.45 10.65 -56.04
C THR A 396 -48.61 11.63 -55.83
N GLN A 397 -48.96 12.46 -56.83
CA GLN A 397 -49.99 13.49 -56.71
C GLN A 397 -51.42 12.97 -56.49
N GLN A 398 -51.70 11.71 -56.83
CA GLN A 398 -53.03 11.10 -56.67
C GLN A 398 -53.27 10.53 -55.25
N LEU A 399 -52.24 10.47 -54.41
CA LEU A 399 -52.36 9.96 -53.03
C LEU A 399 -53.07 10.96 -52.11
N PRO A 400 -53.84 10.49 -51.11
CA PRO A 400 -54.45 11.37 -50.11
C PRO A 400 -53.40 12.09 -49.26
N LYS A 401 -53.77 13.24 -48.69
CA LYS A 401 -52.91 14.06 -47.81
C LYS A 401 -53.03 13.66 -46.33
N PRO A 402 -51.96 13.81 -45.52
CA PRO A 402 -52.01 13.60 -44.06
C PRO A 402 -52.79 14.72 -43.34
N LYS A 403 -53.22 14.47 -42.11
CA LYS A 403 -54.22 15.31 -41.41
C LYS A 403 -53.64 16.41 -40.51
N ASN A 404 -52.38 16.33 -40.07
CA ASN A 404 -51.82 17.21 -39.03
C ASN A 404 -50.52 17.95 -39.43
N ALA A 405 -50.61 19.11 -40.10
CA ALA A 405 -49.47 19.99 -40.38
C ALA A 405 -49.53 21.31 -39.57
N GLN A 406 -48.39 21.78 -39.04
CA GLN A 406 -48.27 23.07 -38.30
C GLN A 406 -47.04 23.89 -38.73
N PRO A 407 -47.12 25.24 -38.78
CA PRO A 407 -46.00 26.12 -39.14
C PRO A 407 -44.93 26.26 -38.02
N ILE A 408 -43.73 26.72 -38.39
CA ILE A 408 -42.55 26.86 -37.51
C ILE A 408 -41.90 28.25 -37.73
N ASP A 409 -41.66 28.99 -36.65
CA ASP A 409 -41.07 30.35 -36.68
C ASP A 409 -39.53 30.34 -36.59
N ASN A 410 -38.82 31.32 -37.19
CA ASN A 410 -37.35 31.39 -37.20
C ASN A 410 -36.80 32.37 -36.13
N ILE A 411 -35.75 32.00 -35.39
CA ILE A 411 -35.08 32.83 -34.36
C ILE A 411 -33.55 32.79 -34.54
N TYR A 412 -32.86 33.89 -34.21
CA TYR A 412 -31.40 34.05 -34.26
C TYR A 412 -30.89 34.53 -32.90
N GLY A 413 -29.71 34.09 -32.47
CA GLY A 413 -29.12 34.52 -31.19
C GLY A 413 -27.66 34.08 -31.04
N THR A 414 -27.00 34.56 -29.97
CA THR A 414 -25.62 34.19 -29.62
C THR A 414 -25.59 33.02 -28.63
N PRO A 415 -24.67 32.05 -28.77
CA PRO A 415 -24.55 30.92 -27.84
C PRO A 415 -23.90 31.30 -26.51
N GLN A 416 -24.46 30.81 -25.40
CA GLN A 416 -23.77 30.70 -24.12
C GLN A 416 -23.11 29.30 -24.02
N PRO A 417 -21.78 29.19 -23.94
CA PRO A 417 -21.12 27.90 -23.80
C PRO A 417 -21.30 27.32 -22.39
N ILE A 418 -21.64 26.03 -22.30
CA ILE A 418 -21.85 25.28 -21.06
C ILE A 418 -20.96 24.02 -21.07
N ILE A 419 -20.28 23.77 -19.96
CA ILE A 419 -19.50 22.56 -19.70
C ILE A 419 -20.10 21.82 -18.50
N ARG A 420 -20.61 20.59 -18.74
CA ARG A 420 -21.17 19.73 -17.70
C ARG A 420 -20.21 18.64 -17.30
N PHE A 421 -19.93 18.48 -16.02
CA PHE A 421 -19.08 17.40 -15.53
C PHE A 421 -19.88 16.29 -14.85
N GLY A 422 -19.56 15.04 -15.16
CA GLY A 422 -20.11 13.83 -14.52
C GLY A 422 -19.08 12.70 -14.44
N SER A 423 -19.49 11.56 -13.89
CA SER A 423 -18.64 10.37 -13.80
C SER A 423 -18.40 9.73 -15.18
N ILE A 424 -17.39 8.86 -15.28
CA ILE A 424 -17.12 8.06 -16.46
C ILE A 424 -16.94 6.59 -16.07
N ASP A 425 -17.63 5.70 -16.78
CA ASP A 425 -17.38 4.27 -16.72
C ASP A 425 -16.03 3.98 -17.39
N THR A 426 -15.08 3.48 -16.60
CA THR A 426 -13.69 3.24 -17.03
C THR A 426 -13.58 2.19 -18.15
N ASN A 427 -14.61 1.35 -18.33
CA ASN A 427 -14.70 0.43 -19.46
C ASN A 427 -14.92 1.13 -20.82
N GLN A 428 -15.44 2.37 -20.79
CA GLN A 428 -15.72 3.16 -21.99
C GLN A 428 -14.52 3.99 -22.46
N LEU A 429 -13.44 4.05 -21.67
CA LEU A 429 -12.19 4.70 -22.06
C LEU A 429 -11.54 3.98 -23.27
N PRO A 430 -10.83 4.70 -24.15
CA PRO A 430 -9.96 4.11 -25.17
C PRO A 430 -8.95 3.09 -24.61
N TYR A 431 -8.56 2.09 -25.41
CA TYR A 431 -7.69 0.98 -24.94
C TYR A 431 -6.35 1.47 -24.39
N ASN A 432 -5.78 2.55 -24.93
CA ASN A 432 -4.56 3.17 -24.41
C ASN A 432 -4.75 3.78 -23.01
N MET A 433 -5.90 4.39 -22.71
CA MET A 433 -6.20 4.94 -21.38
C MET A 433 -6.58 3.82 -20.39
N ARG A 434 -7.33 2.80 -20.85
CA ARG A 434 -7.56 1.57 -20.08
C ARG A 434 -6.28 0.84 -19.73
N ARG A 435 -5.30 0.81 -20.65
CA ARG A 435 -3.98 0.23 -20.39
C ARG A 435 -3.32 0.94 -19.20
N ASP A 436 -3.33 2.26 -19.14
CA ASP A 436 -2.74 3.00 -18.01
C ASP A 436 -3.48 2.70 -16.69
N TYR A 437 -4.81 2.58 -16.72
CA TYR A 437 -5.64 2.16 -15.57
C TYR A 437 -5.47 0.68 -15.18
N TRP A 438 -5.01 -0.20 -16.09
CA TRP A 438 -4.90 -1.65 -15.86
C TRP A 438 -3.43 -2.14 -15.70
N GLN A 439 -2.44 -1.27 -15.93
CA GLN A 439 -1.01 -1.65 -15.89
C GLN A 439 -0.36 -1.59 -14.49
N GLN A 440 -1.10 -1.25 -13.43
CA GLN A 440 -0.57 -1.10 -12.07
C GLN A 440 0.69 -0.21 -12.01
N GLN A 441 0.65 0.92 -12.71
CA GLN A 441 1.53 2.03 -12.34
C GLN A 441 1.06 2.53 -10.97
N TRP A 442 1.99 2.92 -10.10
CA TRP A 442 1.75 3.05 -8.65
C TRP A 442 0.87 4.26 -8.25
N ILE A 443 0.26 4.95 -9.22
CA ILE A 443 -0.65 6.09 -9.04
C ILE A 443 -1.79 5.92 -10.06
N ASP A 444 -2.96 5.52 -9.60
CA ASP A 444 -4.13 5.32 -10.47
C ASP A 444 -4.74 6.67 -10.89
N LYS A 445 -4.58 7.02 -12.19
CA LYS A 445 -5.15 8.24 -12.76
C LYS A 445 -6.65 8.11 -12.92
N HIS A 446 -7.38 8.94 -12.19
CA HIS A 446 -8.82 9.07 -12.28
C HIS A 446 -9.19 10.10 -13.35
N TYR A 447 -10.26 9.83 -14.09
CA TYR A 447 -10.72 10.66 -15.19
C TYR A 447 -12.19 11.05 -15.00
N VAL A 448 -12.55 12.23 -15.48
CA VAL A 448 -13.93 12.74 -15.48
C VAL A 448 -14.39 13.10 -16.87
N LYS A 449 -15.70 13.04 -17.07
CA LYS A 449 -16.34 13.29 -18.36
C LYS A 449 -16.92 14.70 -18.38
N ALA A 450 -16.51 15.49 -19.36
CA ALA A 450 -17.07 16.80 -19.66
C ALA A 450 -17.98 16.71 -20.90
N GLU A 451 -19.27 16.99 -20.76
CA GLU A 451 -20.19 17.20 -21.87
C GLU A 451 -20.23 18.69 -22.24
N LEU A 452 -19.83 19.04 -23.46
CA LEU A 452 -19.81 20.42 -23.95
C LEU A 452 -21.07 20.72 -24.75
N SER A 453 -21.68 21.88 -24.48
CA SER A 453 -22.93 22.32 -25.10
C SER A 453 -22.98 23.85 -25.26
N PHE A 454 -23.97 24.32 -26.01
CA PHE A 454 -24.25 25.74 -26.23
C PHE A 454 -25.74 25.99 -26.00
N ALA A 455 -26.06 26.82 -25.01
CA ALA A 455 -27.42 27.31 -24.79
C ALA A 455 -27.72 28.49 -25.70
N TYR A 456 -28.90 28.47 -26.31
CA TYR A 456 -29.51 29.58 -27.03
C TYR A 456 -30.86 29.89 -26.36
N GLU A 457 -31.44 31.05 -26.67
CA GLU A 457 -32.69 31.53 -26.04
C GLU A 457 -33.86 30.54 -26.10
N THR A 458 -33.89 29.70 -27.13
CA THR A 458 -34.96 28.73 -27.40
C THR A 458 -34.64 27.29 -26.96
N GLY A 459 -33.41 27.00 -26.51
CA GLY A 459 -32.95 25.65 -26.18
C GLY A 459 -31.45 25.46 -26.36
N GLU A 460 -30.95 24.28 -25.99
CA GLU A 460 -29.52 23.95 -25.97
C GLU A 460 -29.16 22.93 -27.05
N ILE A 461 -27.93 23.00 -27.56
CA ILE A 461 -27.37 22.03 -28.52
C ILE A 461 -25.97 21.55 -28.09
N PRO A 462 -25.66 20.24 -28.21
CA PRO A 462 -24.30 19.73 -27.96
C PRO A 462 -23.27 20.36 -28.91
N ALA A 463 -22.07 20.65 -28.38
CA ALA A 463 -20.98 21.19 -29.17
C ALA A 463 -20.54 20.22 -30.28
N ARG A 464 -20.33 20.75 -31.49
CA ARG A 464 -19.87 19.98 -32.67
C ARG A 464 -18.82 20.75 -33.46
N MET A 465 -17.61 20.20 -33.60
CA MET A 465 -16.54 20.80 -34.42
C MET A 465 -16.83 20.78 -35.94
N ASP A 466 -17.81 19.98 -36.39
CA ASP A 466 -18.16 19.76 -37.79
C ASP A 466 -19.56 20.31 -38.16
N ALA A 467 -20.10 21.25 -37.38
CA ALA A 467 -21.45 21.79 -37.51
C ALA A 467 -21.76 22.45 -38.88
N LYS A 468 -22.13 21.64 -39.87
CA LYS A 468 -22.67 22.11 -41.17
C LYS A 468 -24.15 22.54 -41.10
N THR A 469 -24.86 22.13 -40.06
CA THR A 469 -26.29 22.44 -39.86
C THR A 469 -26.45 23.84 -39.25
N ALA A 470 -26.97 24.78 -40.04
CA ALA A 470 -27.09 26.20 -39.66
C ALA A 470 -28.16 26.49 -38.59
N PHE A 471 -29.04 25.54 -38.29
CA PHE A 471 -30.12 25.69 -37.32
C PHE A 471 -30.46 24.36 -36.62
N PHE A 472 -31.25 24.45 -35.54
CA PHE A 472 -31.95 23.33 -34.92
C PHE A 472 -33.40 23.71 -34.61
N ILE A 473 -34.28 22.72 -34.47
CA ILE A 473 -35.70 22.93 -34.12
C ILE A 473 -35.89 22.60 -32.64
N THR A 474 -36.63 23.43 -31.94
CA THR A 474 -36.90 23.31 -30.49
C THR A 474 -38.30 23.82 -30.16
N LYS A 475 -38.82 23.45 -28.98
CA LYS A 475 -40.19 23.75 -28.54
C LYS A 475 -40.15 24.56 -27.25
N LYS A 476 -40.60 25.82 -27.29
CA LYS A 476 -40.68 26.73 -26.14
C LYS A 476 -42.13 27.18 -25.98
N ASN A 477 -42.69 27.06 -24.78
CA ASN A 477 -44.09 27.40 -24.45
C ASN A 477 -45.13 26.83 -25.44
N GLY A 478 -44.96 25.57 -25.85
CA GLY A 478 -45.88 24.87 -26.76
C GLY A 478 -45.64 25.10 -28.26
N LYS A 479 -45.04 26.24 -28.65
CA LYS A 479 -44.72 26.57 -30.05
C LYS A 479 -43.37 26.00 -30.50
N ARG A 480 -43.24 25.70 -31.79
CA ARG A 480 -41.99 25.23 -32.43
C ARG A 480 -41.23 26.40 -33.06
N PHE A 481 -39.93 26.45 -32.79
CA PHE A 481 -39.01 27.46 -33.31
C PHE A 481 -37.82 26.80 -34.01
N ARG A 482 -37.35 27.42 -35.09
CA ARG A 482 -36.10 27.11 -35.79
C ARG A 482 -35.04 28.12 -35.34
N GLN A 483 -34.17 27.68 -34.43
CA GLN A 483 -33.07 28.48 -33.90
C GLN A 483 -31.83 28.36 -34.80
N TYR A 484 -31.43 29.47 -35.40
CA TYR A 484 -30.18 29.58 -36.14
C TYR A 484 -28.99 29.72 -35.20
N ARG A 485 -27.86 29.12 -35.57
CA ARG A 485 -26.65 28.99 -34.76
C ARG A 485 -25.55 29.95 -35.20
N ASP A 486 -24.86 30.59 -34.27
CA ASP A 486 -23.62 31.29 -34.57
C ASP A 486 -22.42 30.32 -34.50
N ILE A 487 -22.23 29.61 -35.62
CA ILE A 487 -21.12 28.66 -35.81
C ILE A 487 -19.74 29.36 -35.64
N LYS A 488 -19.62 30.68 -35.84
CA LYS A 488 -18.35 31.40 -35.62
C LYS A 488 -18.08 31.59 -34.13
N ALA A 489 -19.09 31.97 -33.35
CA ALA A 489 -19.00 32.10 -31.90
C ALA A 489 -18.73 30.74 -31.22
N GLU A 490 -19.47 29.69 -31.59
CA GLU A 490 -19.26 28.33 -31.08
C GLU A 490 -17.80 27.85 -31.30
N ASN A 491 -17.29 28.02 -32.52
CA ASN A 491 -15.90 27.66 -32.85
C ASN A 491 -14.85 28.53 -32.12
N LYS A 492 -15.16 29.80 -31.83
CA LYS A 492 -14.27 30.66 -31.04
C LYS A 492 -14.17 30.16 -29.60
N ALA A 493 -15.29 29.85 -28.95
CA ALA A 493 -15.32 29.33 -27.59
C ALA A 493 -14.55 28.00 -27.45
N LEU A 494 -14.75 27.05 -28.37
CA LEU A 494 -14.02 25.77 -28.38
C LEU A 494 -12.50 25.94 -28.60
N ARG A 495 -12.07 26.92 -29.40
CA ARG A 495 -10.64 27.23 -29.59
C ARG A 495 -10.00 27.82 -28.35
N VAL A 496 -10.71 28.69 -27.62
CA VAL A 496 -10.24 29.26 -26.34
C VAL A 496 -10.10 28.15 -25.30
N LEU A 497 -11.15 27.34 -25.11
CA LEU A 497 -11.13 26.18 -24.20
C LEU A 497 -9.94 25.26 -24.49
N LYS A 498 -9.76 24.84 -25.75
CA LYS A 498 -8.66 23.95 -26.17
C LYS A 498 -7.26 24.59 -26.06
N LYS A 499 -7.14 25.92 -26.14
CA LYS A 499 -5.87 26.62 -25.96
C LYS A 499 -5.47 26.69 -24.48
N GLN A 500 -6.44 26.90 -23.60
CA GLN A 500 -6.22 27.06 -22.16
C GLN A 500 -6.12 25.71 -21.43
N PHE A 501 -6.87 24.71 -21.89
CA PHE A 501 -6.90 23.35 -21.35
C PHE A 501 -6.56 22.36 -22.48
N ASN A 502 -5.27 22.28 -22.81
CA ASN A 502 -4.77 21.43 -23.89
C ASN A 502 -4.81 19.91 -23.56
N THR A 503 -5.08 19.55 -22.30
CA THR A 503 -5.14 18.18 -21.80
C THR A 503 -6.52 17.51 -21.94
N PHE A 504 -7.56 18.24 -22.36
CA PHE A 504 -8.84 17.61 -22.71
C PHE A 504 -8.66 16.64 -23.88
N GLU A 505 -8.81 15.35 -23.59
CA GLU A 505 -8.75 14.28 -24.59
C GLU A 505 -10.13 14.08 -25.22
N TRP A 506 -10.21 14.27 -26.53
CA TRP A 506 -11.47 14.30 -27.26
C TRP A 506 -11.89 12.89 -27.68
N LEU A 507 -12.93 12.34 -27.07
CA LEU A 507 -13.44 11.02 -27.42
C LEU A 507 -14.09 11.05 -28.81
N LYS A 508 -13.68 10.12 -29.68
CA LYS A 508 -14.33 9.84 -30.96
C LYS A 508 -15.17 8.57 -30.84
N THR A 509 -16.45 8.72 -30.53
CA THR A 509 -17.43 7.62 -30.59
C THR A 509 -18.13 7.57 -31.95
N GLY A 510 -18.35 6.35 -32.46
CA GLY A 510 -18.76 6.12 -33.84
C GLY A 510 -20.24 6.43 -34.13
N SER A 511 -20.53 6.79 -35.38
CA SER A 511 -21.86 6.93 -36.01
C SER A 511 -22.87 7.90 -35.34
N ASN A 512 -23.13 9.01 -36.05
CA ASN A 512 -24.33 9.85 -36.03
C ASN A 512 -24.75 10.64 -34.77
N ILE A 513 -24.13 10.48 -33.60
CA ILE A 513 -24.26 11.49 -32.53
C ILE A 513 -22.87 11.89 -32.02
N SER A 514 -22.29 12.90 -32.67
CA SER A 514 -21.04 13.55 -32.25
C SER A 514 -21.24 14.44 -31.00
N ARG A 515 -21.57 13.82 -29.86
CA ARG A 515 -21.35 14.45 -28.56
C ARG A 515 -19.84 14.60 -28.40
N HIS A 516 -19.35 15.83 -28.41
CA HIS A 516 -17.94 16.10 -28.10
C HIS A 516 -17.74 16.00 -26.59
N GLN A 517 -17.81 14.77 -26.10
CA GLN A 517 -17.45 14.42 -24.73
C GLN A 517 -15.93 14.46 -24.65
N ALA A 518 -15.42 15.39 -23.84
CA ALA A 518 -14.01 15.50 -23.55
C ALA A 518 -13.73 14.80 -22.22
N THR A 519 -12.64 14.05 -22.16
CA THR A 519 -12.16 13.44 -20.92
C THR A 519 -11.01 14.29 -20.39
N ILE A 520 -10.97 14.49 -19.08
CA ILE A 520 -9.87 15.18 -18.39
C ILE A 520 -9.53 14.42 -17.10
N GLU A 521 -8.26 14.45 -16.69
CA GLU A 521 -7.82 13.89 -15.42
C GLU A 521 -8.47 14.64 -14.25
N LEU A 522 -8.98 13.91 -13.25
CA LEU A 522 -9.72 14.44 -12.09
C LEU A 522 -8.98 15.62 -11.43
N ASN A 523 -7.71 15.42 -11.10
CA ASN A 523 -6.87 16.45 -10.47
C ASN A 523 -6.66 17.68 -11.36
N GLN A 524 -6.64 17.53 -12.70
CA GLN A 524 -6.53 18.68 -13.61
C GLN A 524 -7.83 19.47 -13.71
N ALA A 525 -8.99 18.79 -13.65
CA ALA A 525 -10.29 19.45 -13.58
C ALA A 525 -10.48 20.21 -12.26
N LEU A 526 -10.09 19.61 -11.12
CA LEU A 526 -10.09 20.30 -9.82
C LEU A 526 -9.19 21.54 -9.84
N ASN A 527 -7.96 21.42 -10.36
CA ASN A 527 -7.04 22.56 -10.53
C ASN A 527 -7.51 23.60 -11.58
N ALA A 528 -8.52 23.30 -12.39
CA ALA A 528 -9.16 24.27 -13.28
C ALA A 528 -10.26 25.08 -12.57
N LEU A 529 -10.94 24.46 -11.61
CA LEU A 529 -12.10 25.02 -10.89
C LEU A 529 -11.73 25.68 -9.55
N LEU A 530 -10.65 25.23 -8.90
CA LEU A 530 -10.30 25.61 -7.53
C LEU A 530 -8.96 26.36 -7.41
N PRO A 531 -8.86 27.38 -6.53
CA PRO A 531 -9.97 28.09 -5.86
C PRO A 531 -10.68 29.10 -6.78
N VAL A 532 -10.20 29.28 -8.01
CA VAL A 532 -10.77 30.21 -9.01
C VAL A 532 -11.22 29.39 -10.21
N ASP A 533 -12.48 29.57 -10.62
CA ASP A 533 -13.05 28.91 -11.78
C ASP A 533 -12.54 29.54 -13.09
N LYS A 534 -11.44 28.97 -13.59
CA LYS A 534 -10.78 29.37 -14.85
C LYS A 534 -11.62 29.04 -16.09
N LEU A 535 -12.72 28.29 -15.97
CA LEU A 535 -13.68 28.05 -17.05
C LEU A 535 -14.71 29.19 -17.11
N SER A 536 -15.23 29.62 -15.96
CA SER A 536 -16.03 30.85 -15.85
C SER A 536 -15.27 32.09 -16.33
N ASP A 537 -13.97 32.21 -16.02
CA ASP A 537 -13.12 33.31 -16.50
C ASP A 537 -13.04 33.42 -18.05
N ILE A 538 -13.16 32.30 -18.77
CA ILE A 538 -13.22 32.27 -20.24
C ILE A 538 -14.65 32.29 -20.80
N GLY A 539 -15.64 32.58 -19.94
CA GLY A 539 -17.04 32.74 -20.29
C GLY A 539 -17.83 31.44 -20.43
N TRP A 540 -17.30 30.30 -19.98
CA TRP A 540 -18.01 29.02 -19.96
C TRP A 540 -18.79 28.87 -18.64
N GLN A 541 -20.07 28.54 -18.73
CA GLN A 541 -20.88 28.18 -17.57
C GLN A 541 -20.58 26.74 -17.17
N VAL A 542 -20.10 26.54 -15.94
CA VAL A 542 -19.83 25.22 -15.37
C VAL A 542 -21.09 24.67 -14.71
N GLU A 543 -21.42 23.41 -15.00
CA GLU A 543 -22.50 22.68 -14.33
C GLU A 543 -22.03 21.30 -13.88
N HIS A 544 -22.57 20.82 -12.77
CA HIS A 544 -22.25 19.52 -12.19
C HIS A 544 -23.47 18.62 -12.22
N LEU A 545 -23.32 17.40 -12.75
CA LEU A 545 -24.31 16.35 -12.59
C LEU A 545 -24.27 15.79 -11.15
N SER A 546 -25.31 15.09 -10.73
CA SER A 546 -25.43 14.53 -9.37
C SER A 546 -24.35 13.50 -9.02
N ASP A 547 -23.67 12.95 -10.03
CA ASP A 547 -22.57 11.98 -9.96
C ASP A 547 -21.19 12.63 -10.21
N SER A 548 -21.10 13.96 -10.26
CA SER A 548 -19.88 14.69 -10.59
C SER A 548 -18.87 14.65 -9.43
N PRO A 549 -17.71 13.98 -9.57
CA PRO A 549 -16.73 13.89 -8.49
C PRO A 549 -15.89 15.17 -8.31
N ILE A 550 -16.16 16.22 -9.11
CA ILE A 550 -15.48 17.52 -9.04
C ILE A 550 -16.38 18.67 -8.56
N ASN A 551 -17.61 18.36 -8.12
CA ASN A 551 -18.39 19.32 -7.34
C ASN A 551 -17.79 19.36 -5.92
N ALA A 552 -16.74 20.15 -5.74
CA ALA A 552 -15.94 20.17 -4.52
C ALA A 552 -15.47 21.57 -4.14
N GLU A 553 -15.32 21.83 -2.84
CA GLU A 553 -14.73 23.06 -2.29
C GLU A 553 -13.29 22.82 -1.83
N LEU A 554 -12.42 23.82 -1.99
CA LEU A 554 -11.03 23.72 -1.54
C LEU A 554 -10.96 23.80 -0.01
N SER A 555 -10.31 22.82 0.62
CA SER A 555 -10.08 22.79 2.06
C SER A 555 -9.17 23.93 2.52
N GLN A 556 -9.52 24.56 3.65
CA GLN A 556 -8.80 25.70 4.23
C GLN A 556 -8.45 25.41 5.71
N ASN A 557 -7.49 26.17 6.24
CA ASN A 557 -7.11 26.17 7.66
C ASN A 557 -6.93 24.75 8.26
N PRO A 558 -5.95 23.96 7.79
CA PRO A 558 -5.59 22.72 8.48
C PRO A 558 -4.99 23.05 9.85
N GLU A 559 -5.69 22.65 10.91
CA GLU A 559 -5.30 22.86 12.30
C GLU A 559 -5.03 21.53 13.00
N LEU A 560 -3.96 21.48 13.79
CA LEU A 560 -3.74 20.37 14.73
C LEU A 560 -4.29 20.78 16.10
N LEU A 561 -5.25 20.00 16.59
CA LEU A 561 -5.88 20.20 17.90
C LEU A 561 -5.29 19.20 18.89
N VAL A 562 -4.69 19.72 19.96
CA VAL A 562 -4.17 18.91 21.06
C VAL A 562 -5.07 19.16 22.26
N GLU A 563 -6.06 18.30 22.49
CA GLU A 563 -7.05 18.50 23.56
C GLU A 563 -6.70 17.70 24.82
N PRO A 564 -6.89 18.26 26.03
CA PRO A 564 -6.73 17.51 27.27
C PRO A 564 -7.85 16.46 27.40
N LEU A 565 -7.48 15.23 27.73
CA LEU A 565 -8.47 14.16 27.98
C LEU A 565 -9.33 14.51 29.21
N THR A 566 -10.64 14.67 29.01
CA THR A 566 -11.61 14.97 30.09
C THR A 566 -12.85 14.07 30.00
N GLY A 567 -13.12 13.26 31.04
CA GLY A 567 -14.31 12.41 31.13
C GLY A 567 -14.16 11.25 32.13
N GLU A 568 -15.20 10.43 32.27
CA GLU A 568 -15.22 9.27 33.19
C GLU A 568 -14.23 8.16 32.80
N ASN A 569 -13.81 8.11 31.53
CA ASN A 569 -12.65 7.34 31.05
C ASN A 569 -11.34 8.07 31.39
N GLY A 570 -11.21 8.54 32.63
CA GLY A 570 -10.14 9.44 33.07
C GLY A 570 -8.75 8.82 32.97
N ASP A 571 -7.75 9.71 32.80
CA ASP A 571 -6.30 9.46 32.83
C ASP A 571 -5.91 8.09 33.39
N ASP A 572 -5.55 7.16 32.49
CA ASP A 572 -5.02 5.83 32.81
C ASP A 572 -3.59 5.88 33.40
N GLY A 573 -3.10 7.09 33.70
CA GLY A 573 -1.84 7.44 34.33
C GLY A 573 -0.76 7.85 33.33
N ASN A 574 -1.02 7.71 32.02
CA ASN A 574 0.02 7.73 30.98
C ASN A 574 -0.27 8.76 29.88
N HIS A 575 -1.54 9.00 29.56
CA HIS A 575 -1.94 9.82 28.42
C HIS A 575 -2.53 11.17 28.85
N TRP A 576 -1.90 12.28 28.42
CA TRP A 576 -2.34 13.63 28.79
C TRP A 576 -3.26 14.29 27.76
N PHE A 577 -3.07 13.96 26.48
CA PHE A 577 -3.72 14.65 25.37
C PHE A 577 -4.21 13.68 24.31
N GLU A 578 -5.34 13.99 23.70
CA GLU A 578 -5.75 13.45 22.41
C GLU A 578 -5.31 14.40 21.30
N VAL A 579 -4.79 13.86 20.20
CA VAL A 579 -4.46 14.65 19.01
C VAL A 579 -5.53 14.43 17.94
N GLY A 580 -6.33 15.47 17.75
CA GLY A 580 -7.14 15.66 16.56
C GLY A 580 -6.36 16.43 15.49
N ALA A 581 -6.79 16.27 14.25
CA ALA A 581 -6.46 17.20 13.18
C ALA A 581 -7.79 17.60 12.52
N THR A 582 -7.97 18.87 12.22
CA THR A 582 -9.19 19.39 11.59
C THR A 582 -8.85 20.21 10.36
N VAL A 583 -9.81 20.34 9.47
CA VAL A 583 -9.73 21.20 8.29
C VAL A 583 -11.13 21.77 8.02
N SER A 584 -11.21 22.98 7.46
CA SER A 584 -12.49 23.66 7.19
C SER A 584 -12.84 23.74 5.70
N ASP A 585 -14.13 23.82 5.37
CA ASP A 585 -14.61 24.30 4.06
C ASP A 585 -14.70 25.83 3.99
N SER A 586 -15.21 26.39 2.89
CA SER A 586 -15.28 27.85 2.71
C SER A 586 -16.42 28.52 3.49
N ASP A 587 -17.44 27.76 3.87
CA ASP A 587 -18.53 28.15 4.77
C ASP A 587 -18.12 28.05 6.26
N GLY A 588 -16.97 27.46 6.58
CA GLY A 588 -16.42 27.35 7.93
C GLY A 588 -16.84 26.11 8.70
N HIS A 589 -17.42 25.09 8.06
CA HIS A 589 -17.64 23.79 8.72
C HIS A 589 -16.31 23.07 8.91
N GLN A 590 -16.11 22.47 10.08
CA GLN A 590 -14.90 21.70 10.40
C GLN A 590 -15.10 20.19 10.21
N TYR A 591 -14.07 19.52 9.68
CA TYR A 591 -14.04 18.09 9.41
C TYR A 591 -12.82 17.44 10.06
N ASP A 592 -12.96 16.22 10.59
CA ASP A 592 -11.85 15.42 11.15
C ASP A 592 -10.90 14.96 10.02
N LEU A 593 -9.71 15.54 9.99
CA LEU A 593 -8.68 15.29 8.98
C LEU A 593 -8.04 13.90 9.13
N LEU A 594 -8.05 13.29 10.32
CA LEU A 594 -7.58 11.92 10.51
C LEU A 594 -8.57 10.91 9.91
N ASN A 595 -9.88 11.14 10.04
CA ASN A 595 -10.90 10.33 9.38
C ASN A 595 -10.80 10.46 7.85
N ILE A 596 -10.58 11.68 7.35
CA ILE A 596 -10.32 11.96 5.94
C ILE A 596 -9.07 11.19 5.45
N VAL A 597 -7.95 11.26 6.18
CA VAL A 597 -6.74 10.50 5.82
C VAL A 597 -6.98 8.99 5.86
N ALA A 598 -7.68 8.47 6.87
CA ALA A 598 -8.01 7.04 6.94
C ALA A 598 -8.83 6.56 5.74
N TYR A 599 -9.85 7.32 5.35
CA TYR A 599 -10.63 7.07 4.13
C TYR A 599 -9.75 7.12 2.86
N LEU A 600 -8.88 8.14 2.75
CA LEU A 600 -7.96 8.26 1.62
C LEU A 600 -6.92 7.12 1.57
N LEU A 601 -6.47 6.56 2.70
CA LEU A 601 -5.60 5.38 2.71
C LEU A 601 -6.32 4.10 2.27
N GLU A 602 -7.62 3.96 2.59
CA GLU A 602 -8.44 2.84 2.14
C GLU A 602 -8.67 2.89 0.62
N GLN A 603 -8.96 4.09 0.07
CA GLN A 603 -9.14 4.29 -1.37
C GLN A 603 -7.81 4.32 -2.16
N TYR A 604 -6.73 4.82 -1.56
CA TYR A 604 -5.43 5.03 -2.19
C TYR A 604 -4.27 4.42 -1.37
N PRO A 605 -4.14 3.07 -1.29
CA PRO A 605 -3.13 2.41 -0.46
C PRO A 605 -1.67 2.77 -0.78
N TYR A 606 -1.40 3.27 -2.00
CA TYR A 606 -0.08 3.73 -2.43
C TYR A 606 0.42 4.97 -1.67
N LEU A 607 -0.46 5.71 -0.97
CA LEU A 607 -0.06 6.84 -0.11
C LEU A 607 0.87 6.43 1.04
N MET A 608 0.90 5.14 1.40
CA MET A 608 1.85 4.57 2.36
C MET A 608 3.26 4.29 1.78
N HIS A 609 3.51 4.61 0.51
CA HIS A 609 4.79 4.33 -0.13
C HIS A 609 5.92 5.25 0.42
N PRO A 610 7.10 4.73 0.81
CA PRO A 610 8.15 5.52 1.47
C PRO A 610 8.66 6.74 0.71
N ASN A 611 8.53 6.75 -0.62
CA ASN A 611 8.99 7.85 -1.49
C ASN A 611 7.83 8.62 -2.14
N ILE A 612 6.61 8.58 -1.58
CA ILE A 612 5.41 9.17 -2.20
C ILE A 612 5.57 10.66 -2.56
N GLU A 613 6.32 11.43 -1.77
CA GLU A 613 6.68 12.84 -2.03
C GLU A 613 7.44 13.10 -3.33
N GLN A 614 8.17 12.10 -3.83
CA GLN A 614 8.92 12.21 -5.09
C GLN A 614 8.05 11.83 -6.30
N LEU A 615 6.84 11.30 -6.05
CA LEU A 615 5.97 10.67 -7.04
C LEU A 615 4.66 11.45 -7.24
N LEU A 616 4.20 12.19 -6.23
CA LEU A 616 2.97 12.98 -6.27
C LEU A 616 3.24 14.48 -6.05
N ASP A 617 2.59 15.34 -6.84
CA ASP A 617 2.67 16.80 -6.68
C ASP A 617 2.07 17.23 -5.33
N LYS A 618 2.75 18.14 -4.62
CA LYS A 618 2.27 18.75 -3.38
C LYS A 618 0.91 19.45 -3.53
N ASN A 619 0.59 19.92 -4.74
CA ASN A 619 -0.71 20.54 -5.05
C ASN A 619 -1.75 19.56 -5.63
N HIS A 620 -1.51 18.25 -5.58
CA HIS A 620 -2.52 17.26 -5.96
C HIS A 620 -3.73 17.33 -5.01
N LEU A 621 -4.95 17.36 -5.54
CA LEU A 621 -6.19 17.48 -4.78
C LEU A 621 -6.94 16.14 -4.71
N PHE A 622 -7.28 15.71 -3.50
CA PHE A 622 -8.11 14.54 -3.22
C PHE A 622 -9.53 14.96 -2.83
N THR A 623 -10.54 14.35 -3.43
CA THR A 623 -11.95 14.68 -3.17
C THR A 623 -12.57 13.68 -2.20
N VAL A 624 -13.12 14.17 -1.08
CA VAL A 624 -13.82 13.36 -0.08
C VAL A 624 -15.28 13.81 0.03
N ASN A 625 -16.21 12.88 -0.07
CA ASN A 625 -17.63 13.19 0.08
C ASN A 625 -17.96 13.39 1.57
N VAL A 626 -18.41 14.61 1.92
CA VAL A 626 -18.71 15.01 3.30
C VAL A 626 -20.20 14.97 3.66
N GLY A 627 -21.09 14.61 2.73
CA GLY A 627 -22.51 14.40 3.03
C GLY A 627 -23.45 14.54 1.83
N ILE A 628 -24.67 13.99 1.98
CA ILE A 628 -25.71 14.08 0.94
C ILE A 628 -26.16 15.54 0.79
N GLY A 629 -26.05 16.08 -0.43
CA GLY A 629 -26.50 17.44 -0.76
C GLY A 629 -25.50 18.57 -0.49
N ARG A 630 -24.25 18.25 -0.14
CA ARG A 630 -23.13 19.21 -0.04
C ARG A 630 -22.10 18.96 -1.15
N PRO A 631 -21.30 19.96 -1.55
CA PRO A 631 -20.07 19.73 -2.30
C PRO A 631 -19.13 18.78 -1.54
N ALA A 632 -18.28 18.05 -2.27
CA ALA A 632 -17.19 17.30 -1.68
C ALA A 632 -16.11 18.25 -1.13
N LEU A 633 -15.27 17.77 -0.21
CA LEU A 633 -14.10 18.52 0.25
C LEU A 633 -12.87 18.12 -0.58
N ALA A 634 -12.23 19.08 -1.24
CA ALA A 634 -10.99 18.90 -1.98
C ALA A 634 -9.79 19.24 -1.07
N VAL A 635 -9.11 18.21 -0.58
CA VAL A 635 -7.97 18.30 0.34
C VAL A 635 -6.66 18.16 -0.43
N ALA A 636 -5.71 19.07 -0.25
CA ALA A 636 -4.45 19.01 -0.98
C ALA A 636 -3.44 18.04 -0.35
N PHE A 637 -2.62 17.39 -1.18
CA PHE A 637 -1.62 16.43 -0.74
C PHE A 637 -0.63 17.05 0.26
N LYS A 638 -0.21 18.31 0.07
CA LYS A 638 0.61 19.07 1.03
C LYS A 638 0.01 19.17 2.44
N ASP A 639 -1.32 19.09 2.59
CA ASP A 639 -2.01 19.29 3.87
C ASP A 639 -2.15 17.94 4.63
N ILE A 640 -2.23 16.82 3.90
CA ILE A 640 -2.24 15.46 4.47
C ILE A 640 -0.86 14.80 4.54
N LEU A 641 0.09 15.19 3.68
CA LEU A 641 1.46 14.67 3.63
C LEU A 641 2.15 14.67 5.00
N PRO A 642 2.04 15.73 5.83
CA PRO A 642 2.68 15.75 7.13
C PRO A 642 2.10 14.71 8.10
N ILE A 643 0.80 14.42 7.98
CA ILE A 643 0.16 13.30 8.68
C ILE A 643 0.70 11.99 8.10
N LEU A 644 0.70 11.80 6.77
CA LEU A 644 1.19 10.59 6.08
C LEU A 644 2.61 10.18 6.51
N GLN A 645 3.56 11.13 6.52
CA GLN A 645 4.93 10.93 6.98
C GLN A 645 4.99 10.41 8.44
N ASN A 646 4.08 10.88 9.27
CA ASN A 646 4.05 10.61 10.71
C ASN A 646 2.99 9.58 11.13
N LEU A 647 2.26 8.96 10.18
CA LEU A 647 1.29 7.90 10.47
C LEU A 647 1.91 6.73 11.23
N SER A 648 3.18 6.39 10.96
CA SER A 648 3.87 5.34 11.70
C SER A 648 4.13 5.68 13.18
N TYR A 649 4.00 6.95 13.58
CA TYR A 649 4.06 7.44 14.95
C TYR A 649 2.65 7.68 15.52
N LEU A 650 1.74 8.25 14.72
CA LEU A 650 0.35 8.56 15.11
C LEU A 650 -0.59 7.35 15.16
N LEU A 651 -0.36 6.31 14.33
CA LEU A 651 -1.16 5.06 14.27
C LEU A 651 -0.47 3.85 14.92
N SER A 652 0.73 3.99 15.49
CA SER A 652 1.39 2.88 16.22
C SER A 652 1.16 2.89 17.74
N GLN A 653 0.53 3.95 18.25
CA GLN A 653 -0.16 3.98 19.52
C GLN A 653 -1.58 3.43 19.29
N ASP A 654 -2.12 2.61 20.21
CA ASP A 654 -3.43 1.95 20.02
C ASP A 654 -4.64 2.91 20.06
N GLU A 655 -4.44 4.18 20.43
CA GLU A 655 -5.45 5.23 20.46
C GLU A 655 -4.83 6.57 20.02
N ARG A 656 -5.64 7.59 19.69
CA ARG A 656 -5.20 8.96 19.29
C ARG A 656 -4.50 9.76 20.41
N LYS A 657 -4.05 9.06 21.44
CA LYS A 657 -3.53 9.59 22.69
C LYS A 657 -2.02 9.74 22.63
N ILE A 658 -1.51 10.89 23.06
CA ILE A 658 -0.08 11.12 23.22
C ILE A 658 0.29 11.06 24.70
N ASP A 659 1.38 10.33 24.98
CA ASP A 659 2.00 10.26 26.29
C ASP A 659 2.44 11.68 26.72
N ARG A 660 2.13 12.04 27.97
CA ARG A 660 2.52 13.33 28.59
C ARG A 660 3.98 13.74 28.38
N TYR A 661 4.87 12.77 28.16
CA TYR A 661 6.31 13.00 28.00
C TYR A 661 6.81 13.07 26.54
N ASP A 662 5.93 12.88 25.54
CA ASP A 662 6.27 12.97 24.11
C ASP A 662 6.30 14.43 23.57
N ALA A 663 6.24 15.43 24.46
CA ALA A 663 6.20 16.84 24.09
C ALA A 663 7.35 17.30 23.18
N GLN A 664 8.56 16.71 23.26
CA GLN A 664 9.63 17.05 22.30
C GLN A 664 9.29 16.59 20.87
N ALA A 665 8.72 15.40 20.70
CA ALA A 665 8.30 14.92 19.39
C ALA A 665 7.16 15.81 18.83
N LEU A 666 6.23 16.27 19.69
CA LEU A 666 5.22 17.26 19.30
C LEU A 666 5.82 18.60 18.84
N LEU A 667 6.92 19.06 19.45
CA LEU A 667 7.61 20.30 19.03
C LEU A 667 8.46 20.12 17.76
N GLU A 668 9.01 18.94 17.54
CA GLU A 668 9.64 18.60 16.26
C GLU A 668 8.56 18.54 15.16
N LEU A 669 7.37 18.02 15.48
CA LEU A 669 6.19 18.05 14.59
C LEU A 669 5.71 19.49 14.35
N GLU A 670 5.72 20.42 15.32
CA GLU A 670 5.36 21.83 15.12
C GLU A 670 6.12 22.44 13.93
N HIS A 671 7.44 22.26 13.90
CA HIS A 671 8.30 22.75 12.82
C HIS A 671 8.22 21.94 11.53
N THR A 672 7.74 20.69 11.57
CA THR A 672 7.68 19.78 10.40
C THR A 672 6.33 19.80 9.71
N LEU A 673 5.22 19.98 10.45
CA LEU A 673 3.87 19.81 9.95
C LEU A 673 3.30 21.06 9.25
N GLY A 674 3.75 22.27 9.60
CA GLY A 674 3.31 23.51 8.95
C GLY A 674 1.85 23.92 9.13
N MET A 675 1.07 23.14 9.90
CA MET A 675 -0.30 23.46 10.33
C MET A 675 -0.30 24.49 11.47
N ALA A 676 -1.44 25.14 11.72
CA ALA A 676 -1.62 25.92 12.94
C ALA A 676 -1.90 24.96 14.13
N TRP A 677 -1.37 25.27 15.32
CA TRP A 677 -1.47 24.40 16.49
C TRP A 677 -2.26 25.06 17.61
N GLN A 678 -3.23 24.33 18.17
CA GLN A 678 -3.85 24.66 19.45
C GLN A 678 -3.27 23.73 20.53
N MET A 679 -2.33 24.26 21.33
CA MET A 679 -1.66 23.53 22.41
C MET A 679 -2.16 23.95 23.80
N PRO A 680 -2.40 23.01 24.74
CA PRO A 680 -2.76 23.35 26.11
C PRO A 680 -1.61 24.01 26.88
N GLU A 681 -1.94 25.03 27.67
CA GLU A 681 -0.98 25.87 28.42
C GLU A 681 0.05 25.08 29.26
N LYS A 682 -0.33 23.91 29.81
CA LYS A 682 0.60 23.03 30.55
C LYS A 682 1.73 22.49 29.66
N LEU A 683 1.42 22.01 28.46
CA LEU A 683 2.43 21.45 27.54
C LEU A 683 3.27 22.56 26.90
N LYS A 684 2.65 23.71 26.62
CA LYS A 684 3.37 24.93 26.20
C LYS A 684 4.36 25.42 27.27
N THR A 685 3.95 25.51 28.53
CA THR A 685 4.84 25.85 29.65
C THR A 685 6.00 24.85 29.80
N PHE A 686 5.75 23.55 29.62
CA PHE A 686 6.80 22.53 29.63
C PHE A 686 7.78 22.70 28.47
N SER A 687 7.28 22.90 27.25
CA SER A 687 8.05 23.21 26.04
C SER A 687 8.97 24.42 26.25
N GLU A 688 8.41 25.54 26.73
CA GLU A 688 9.15 26.79 26.95
C GLU A 688 10.25 26.61 27.99
N LYS A 689 10.00 25.91 29.11
CA LYS A 689 11.03 25.61 30.11
C LYS A 689 12.12 24.66 29.57
N LEU A 690 11.74 23.69 28.74
CA LEU A 690 12.69 22.76 28.12
C LEU A 690 13.55 23.44 27.03
N LYS A 691 12.97 24.35 26.24
CA LYS A 691 13.66 25.21 25.27
C LYS A 691 14.57 26.25 25.95
N ALA A 692 14.13 26.87 27.05
CA ALA A 692 14.95 27.77 27.87
C ALA A 692 16.12 27.06 28.57
N GLY A 693 15.93 25.78 28.88
CA GLY A 693 16.98 24.86 29.32
C GLY A 693 17.30 24.95 30.82
N TYR A 694 17.64 23.79 31.39
CA TYR A 694 18.11 23.63 32.77
C TYR A 694 19.64 23.86 32.92
N GLN A 695 20.28 24.51 31.95
CA GLN A 695 21.74 24.68 31.91
C GLN A 695 22.24 25.88 32.72
N SER A 696 21.35 26.74 33.19
CA SER A 696 21.67 27.88 34.07
C SER A 696 22.15 27.40 35.45
N ASN A 697 23.14 28.07 36.02
CA ASN A 697 23.59 27.80 37.38
C ASN A 697 22.64 28.46 38.38
N LEU A 698 21.97 27.70 39.25
CA LEU A 698 21.26 28.28 40.39
C LEU A 698 22.24 28.56 41.55
N PRO A 699 22.16 29.73 42.20
CA PRO A 699 23.01 30.04 43.35
C PRO A 699 22.75 29.09 44.51
N THR A 700 23.77 28.88 45.35
CA THR A 700 23.64 28.09 46.58
C THR A 700 22.53 28.67 47.48
N PRO A 701 21.57 27.87 47.97
CA PRO A 701 20.47 28.36 48.79
C PRO A 701 20.95 28.86 50.17
N LYS A 702 20.27 29.88 50.70
CA LYS A 702 20.55 30.40 52.05
C LYS A 702 20.30 29.30 53.09
N GLY A 703 21.17 29.20 54.11
CA GLY A 703 21.11 28.12 55.11
C GLY A 703 21.88 26.85 54.71
N PHE A 704 22.47 26.80 53.51
CA PHE A 704 23.40 25.74 53.13
C PHE A 704 24.82 26.07 53.62
N ASN A 705 25.38 25.25 54.51
CA ASN A 705 26.67 25.47 55.19
C ASN A 705 27.89 25.08 54.34
N SER A 706 27.88 25.43 53.05
CA SER A 706 29.02 25.32 52.13
C SER A 706 28.73 26.11 50.85
N GLU A 707 29.60 26.04 49.85
CA GLU A 707 29.32 26.59 48.51
C GLU A 707 29.20 25.45 47.50
N LEU A 708 28.11 25.45 46.72
CA LEU A 708 27.96 24.51 45.61
C LEU A 708 28.84 24.92 44.44
N ARG A 709 29.58 23.95 43.89
CA ARG A 709 30.42 24.12 42.70
C ARG A 709 29.56 24.43 41.46
N PRO A 710 30.08 25.07 40.39
CA PRO A 710 29.27 25.43 39.21
C PRO A 710 28.47 24.28 38.60
N TYR A 711 29.04 23.08 38.48
CA TYR A 711 28.27 21.91 38.00
C TYR A 711 27.20 21.46 39.03
N GLN A 712 27.43 21.60 40.34
CA GLN A 712 26.43 21.30 41.37
C GLN A 712 25.28 22.32 41.33
N GLN A 713 25.58 23.59 41.03
CA GLN A 713 24.59 24.65 40.80
C GLN A 713 23.70 24.36 39.57
N GLN A 714 24.29 23.88 38.46
CA GLN A 714 23.55 23.38 37.30
C GLN A 714 22.69 22.15 37.65
N GLY A 715 23.21 21.24 38.49
CA GLY A 715 22.44 20.07 38.93
C GLY A 715 21.26 20.44 39.84
N LEU A 716 21.45 21.44 40.70
CA LEU A 716 20.36 22.05 41.48
C LEU A 716 19.31 22.70 40.57
N ALA A 717 19.71 23.40 39.51
CA ALA A 717 18.80 23.96 38.51
C ALA A 717 17.98 22.87 37.80
N TRP A 718 18.59 21.75 37.45
CA TRP A 718 17.90 20.60 36.87
C TRP A 718 16.93 19.93 37.86
N LEU A 719 17.31 19.76 39.14
CA LEU A 719 16.40 19.26 40.18
C LEU A 719 15.19 20.19 40.38
N GLN A 720 15.42 21.50 40.38
CA GLN A 720 14.36 22.52 40.45
C GLN A 720 13.46 22.49 39.20
N PHE A 721 14.01 22.29 38.00
CA PHE A 721 13.22 22.09 36.77
C PHE A 721 12.29 20.88 36.87
N LEU A 722 12.77 19.73 37.39
CA LEU A 722 11.93 18.54 37.59
C LEU A 722 10.80 18.78 38.60
N ALA A 723 11.09 19.44 39.72
CA ALA A 723 10.08 19.78 40.72
C ALA A 723 9.00 20.73 40.15
N GLN A 724 9.42 21.80 39.46
CA GLN A 724 8.50 22.77 38.85
C GLN A 724 7.67 22.22 37.68
N THR A 725 8.09 21.12 37.07
CA THR A 725 7.36 20.45 35.97
C THR A 725 6.59 19.23 36.46
N GLU A 726 6.69 18.85 37.75
CA GLU A 726 6.09 17.66 38.35
C GLU A 726 6.58 16.32 37.72
N HIS A 727 7.83 16.30 37.28
CA HIS A 727 8.48 15.12 36.70
C HIS A 727 9.41 14.41 37.70
N GLY A 728 9.67 13.13 37.43
CA GLY A 728 10.74 12.38 38.09
C GLY A 728 12.02 12.36 37.24
N GLY A 729 13.16 12.04 37.86
CA GLY A 729 14.43 11.96 37.12
C GLY A 729 15.54 11.12 37.76
N ILE A 730 16.61 10.91 37.01
CA ILE A 730 17.82 10.18 37.43
C ILE A 730 19.01 11.15 37.50
N LEU A 731 19.50 11.44 38.70
CA LEU A 731 20.79 12.11 38.89
C LEU A 731 21.90 11.04 38.80
N ALA A 732 22.37 10.83 37.58
CA ALA A 732 23.36 9.83 37.17
C ALA A 732 24.81 10.37 37.18
N ASP A 733 25.08 11.44 37.95
CA ASP A 733 26.42 11.98 38.16
C ASP A 733 27.40 10.92 38.67
N ASP A 734 28.65 11.03 38.24
CA ASP A 734 29.74 10.12 38.61
C ASP A 734 30.08 10.12 40.13
N MET A 735 30.74 9.05 40.58
CA MET A 735 30.83 8.63 41.98
C MET A 735 31.79 9.47 42.84
N GLY A 736 31.35 10.67 43.20
CA GLY A 736 32.12 11.60 44.04
C GLY A 736 31.82 13.07 43.77
N LEU A 737 31.00 13.37 42.76
CA LEU A 737 30.59 14.73 42.39
C LEU A 737 29.63 15.42 43.39
N GLY A 738 29.26 14.75 44.49
CA GLY A 738 28.42 15.32 45.54
C GLY A 738 26.92 15.32 45.22
N LYS A 739 26.37 14.18 44.78
CA LYS A 739 24.92 13.99 44.57
C LYS A 739 24.11 14.30 45.84
N THR A 740 24.59 13.84 47.00
CA THR A 740 23.99 14.10 48.32
C THR A 740 23.88 15.60 48.61
N ALA A 741 24.96 16.35 48.39
CA ALA A 741 24.99 17.81 48.59
C ALA A 741 24.02 18.55 47.65
N GLN A 742 23.98 18.19 46.36
CA GLN A 742 22.99 18.72 45.40
C GLN A 742 21.54 18.42 45.84
N THR A 743 21.31 17.21 46.35
CA THR A 743 20.00 16.76 46.81
C THR A 743 19.54 17.48 48.08
N LEU A 744 20.42 17.63 49.08
CA LEU A 744 20.13 18.38 50.31
C LEU A 744 19.87 19.87 50.03
N ALA A 745 20.61 20.48 49.10
CA ALA A 745 20.34 21.85 48.65
C ALA A 745 18.95 21.98 47.98
N HIS A 746 18.55 21.00 47.17
CA HIS A 746 17.21 20.94 46.59
C HIS A 746 16.14 20.83 47.69
N ILE A 747 16.25 19.89 48.62
CA ILE A 747 15.28 19.72 49.73
C ILE A 747 15.18 21.01 50.58
N LEU A 748 16.29 21.71 50.82
CA LEU A 748 16.29 22.98 51.54
C LEU A 748 15.49 24.07 50.79
N MET A 749 15.60 24.15 49.46
CA MET A 749 14.77 25.05 48.65
C MET A 749 13.28 24.68 48.73
N GLU A 750 12.94 23.39 48.66
CA GLU A 750 11.54 22.93 48.79
C GLU A 750 10.95 23.22 50.18
N LYS A 751 11.76 23.13 51.24
CA LYS A 751 11.38 23.60 52.58
C LYS A 751 11.10 25.11 52.60
N GLN A 752 11.97 25.90 51.98
CA GLN A 752 11.84 27.36 51.92
C GLN A 752 10.64 27.81 51.07
N ALA A 753 10.25 27.03 50.07
CA ALA A 753 9.00 27.20 49.33
C ALA A 753 7.74 26.76 50.11
N GLY A 754 7.90 26.16 51.30
CA GLY A 754 6.80 25.68 52.16
C GLY A 754 6.22 24.32 51.74
N HIS A 755 6.85 23.61 50.80
CA HIS A 755 6.30 22.40 50.19
C HIS A 755 6.35 21.15 51.10
N LEU A 756 7.24 21.12 52.10
CA LEU A 756 7.42 19.98 53.02
C LEU A 756 6.41 19.95 54.18
N LYS A 757 5.51 20.93 54.26
CA LYS A 757 4.53 21.00 55.35
C LYS A 757 3.59 19.78 55.32
N ASP A 758 3.56 19.03 56.41
CA ASP A 758 2.81 17.79 56.60
C ASP A 758 3.15 16.65 55.60
N ARG A 759 4.24 16.79 54.83
CA ARG A 759 4.67 15.87 53.75
C ARG A 759 6.20 15.76 53.70
N PRO A 760 6.82 14.84 54.45
CA PRO A 760 8.28 14.69 54.49
C PRO A 760 8.86 14.18 53.17
N VAL A 761 10.18 14.30 53.02
CA VAL A 761 10.99 13.62 52.00
C VAL A 761 11.43 12.25 52.53
N LEU A 762 11.08 11.17 51.82
CA LEU A 762 11.55 9.83 52.14
C LEU A 762 12.84 9.52 51.36
N ILE A 763 13.95 9.28 52.05
CA ILE A 763 15.20 8.84 51.44
C ILE A 763 15.44 7.37 51.78
N VAL A 764 15.55 6.55 50.74
CA VAL A 764 15.76 5.10 50.84
C VAL A 764 17.12 4.77 50.27
N ALA A 765 18.00 4.22 51.12
CA ALA A 765 19.37 3.90 50.74
C ALA A 765 19.84 2.57 51.35
N PRO A 766 21.00 2.03 50.95
CA PRO A 766 21.61 0.89 51.64
C PRO A 766 21.89 1.20 53.13
N THR A 767 21.79 0.19 53.99
CA THR A 767 21.92 0.32 55.45
C THR A 767 23.21 1.01 55.91
N SER A 768 24.29 0.81 55.18
CA SER A 768 25.60 1.45 55.39
C SER A 768 25.63 2.96 55.10
N LEU A 769 24.64 3.50 54.37
CA LEU A 769 24.59 4.93 54.01
C LEU A 769 23.83 5.78 55.04
N MET A 770 23.01 5.18 55.89
CA MET A 770 22.11 5.88 56.82
C MET A 770 22.82 6.93 57.66
N HIS A 771 23.90 6.53 58.34
CA HIS A 771 24.70 7.43 59.18
C HIS A 771 25.43 8.51 58.36
N ASN A 772 25.75 8.24 57.09
CA ASN A 772 26.40 9.21 56.22
C ASN A 772 25.41 10.29 55.77
N TRP A 773 24.20 9.89 55.35
CA TRP A 773 23.11 10.83 55.05
C TRP A 773 22.77 11.70 56.26
N GLN A 774 22.69 11.12 57.46
CA GLN A 774 22.45 11.88 58.69
C GLN A 774 23.59 12.89 58.96
N LYS A 775 24.86 12.46 58.90
CA LYS A 775 26.03 13.34 59.09
C LYS A 775 26.10 14.46 58.04
N GLU A 776 25.84 14.15 56.76
CA GLU A 776 25.86 15.15 55.69
C GLU A 776 24.70 16.16 55.79
N ALA A 777 23.49 15.72 56.18
CA ALA A 777 22.37 16.63 56.43
C ALA A 777 22.68 17.61 57.58
N HIS A 778 23.21 17.12 58.71
CA HIS A 778 23.61 18.01 59.83
C HIS A 778 24.75 18.95 59.45
N LYS A 779 25.67 18.51 58.59
CA LYS A 779 26.81 19.33 58.12
C LYS A 779 26.36 20.44 57.17
N PHE A 780 25.60 20.09 56.13
CA PHE A 780 25.29 20.99 55.01
C PHE A 780 23.99 21.77 55.21
N THR A 781 23.02 21.22 55.93
CA THR A 781 21.66 21.77 56.03
C THR A 781 21.13 21.59 57.46
N PRO A 782 21.71 22.28 58.47
CA PRO A 782 21.36 22.08 59.88
C PRO A 782 19.90 22.43 60.20
N ASP A 783 19.26 23.26 59.36
CA ASP A 783 17.85 23.66 59.49
C ASP A 783 16.87 22.55 59.02
N LEU A 784 17.36 21.44 58.45
CA LEU A 784 16.54 20.28 58.08
C LEU A 784 16.51 19.26 59.21
N SER A 785 15.31 18.97 59.70
CA SER A 785 15.07 17.93 60.69
C SER A 785 15.06 16.54 60.04
N VAL A 786 15.79 15.58 60.63
CA VAL A 786 16.06 14.26 60.03
C VAL A 786 15.70 13.14 61.00
N LEU A 787 14.73 12.32 60.62
CA LEU A 787 14.32 11.10 61.34
C LEU A 787 15.02 9.87 60.74
N LEU A 788 15.56 8.97 61.58
CA LEU A 788 16.18 7.72 61.14
C LEU A 788 15.36 6.50 61.57
N LEU A 789 14.62 5.91 60.64
CA LEU A 789 13.85 4.68 60.89
C LEU A 789 14.75 3.45 60.72
N HIS A 790 15.46 3.09 61.79
CA HIS A 790 16.39 1.95 61.80
C HIS A 790 16.34 1.15 63.11
N GLY A 791 16.49 -0.17 63.02
CA GLY A 791 16.62 -1.06 64.17
C GLY A 791 15.29 -1.63 64.68
N ALA A 792 15.33 -2.31 65.83
CA ALA A 792 14.16 -2.98 66.39
C ALA A 792 13.08 -1.98 66.85
N ASN A 793 13.50 -0.93 67.57
CA ASN A 793 12.60 0.03 68.22
C ASN A 793 12.07 1.14 67.29
N ARG A 794 12.38 1.11 65.98
CA ARG A 794 11.95 2.14 65.01
C ARG A 794 10.42 2.35 64.93
N HIS A 795 9.65 1.40 65.44
CA HIS A 795 8.19 1.46 65.51
C HIS A 795 7.71 2.59 66.44
N ASP A 796 8.49 2.93 67.48
CA ASP A 796 8.19 3.99 68.45
C ASP A 796 8.34 5.41 67.84
N ASP A 797 8.95 5.51 66.65
CA ASP A 797 9.22 6.75 65.93
C ASP A 797 8.26 6.99 64.74
N PHE A 798 7.33 6.06 64.47
CA PHE A 798 6.44 6.14 63.31
C PHE A 798 5.49 7.35 63.35
N ASP A 799 5.01 7.75 64.52
CA ASP A 799 4.12 8.92 64.64
C ASP A 799 4.85 10.24 64.35
N LYS A 800 6.17 10.28 64.56
CA LYS A 800 7.04 11.46 64.36
C LYS A 800 7.35 11.74 62.89
N ILE A 801 6.95 10.86 61.96
CA ILE A 801 7.21 10.99 60.53
C ILE A 801 6.78 12.35 59.97
N LYS A 802 5.62 12.88 60.42
CA LYS A 802 5.08 14.17 59.95
C LYS A 802 5.75 15.40 60.55
N GLU A 803 6.48 15.23 61.65
CA GLU A 803 7.15 16.30 62.39
C GLU A 803 8.52 16.66 61.81
N HIS A 804 9.02 15.84 60.87
CA HIS A 804 10.36 15.95 60.30
C HIS A 804 10.34 16.31 58.81
N ASP A 805 11.40 16.97 58.32
CA ASP A 805 11.54 17.31 56.90
C ASP A 805 12.02 16.11 56.07
N ILE A 806 12.91 15.29 56.64
CA ILE A 806 13.52 14.12 56.00
C ILE A 806 13.32 12.88 56.86
N VAL A 807 12.92 11.77 56.23
CA VAL A 807 12.86 10.43 56.83
C VAL A 807 13.83 9.51 56.10
N LEU A 808 14.79 8.93 56.83
CA LEU A 808 15.78 7.98 56.33
C LEU A 808 15.34 6.54 56.65
N THR A 809 15.35 5.66 55.64
CA THR A 809 15.10 4.22 55.81
C THR A 809 15.88 3.39 54.78
N THR A 810 15.75 2.06 54.83
CA THR A 810 16.54 1.13 54.01
C THR A 810 15.67 0.21 53.17
N TYR A 811 16.16 -0.21 52.00
CA TYR A 811 15.43 -1.09 51.06
C TYR A 811 14.79 -2.34 51.67
N PRO A 812 15.40 -3.04 52.68
CA PRO A 812 14.75 -4.15 53.37
C PRO A 812 13.69 -3.73 54.40
N LEU A 813 13.85 -2.55 55.02
CA LEU A 813 12.89 -2.04 56.01
C LEU A 813 11.63 -1.50 55.34
N VAL A 814 11.74 -0.83 54.19
CA VAL A 814 10.57 -0.40 53.40
C VAL A 814 9.59 -1.54 53.11
N VAL A 815 10.10 -2.77 52.88
CA VAL A 815 9.26 -3.96 52.67
C VAL A 815 8.62 -4.48 53.95
N ARG A 816 9.27 -4.32 55.11
CA ARG A 816 8.75 -4.74 56.42
C ARG A 816 7.73 -3.76 56.99
N ASP A 817 7.92 -2.48 56.69
CA ASP A 817 7.15 -1.36 57.21
C ASP A 817 6.17 -0.82 56.14
N GLU A 818 5.80 -1.65 55.17
CA GLU A 818 4.96 -1.31 53.99
C GLU A 818 3.64 -0.65 54.39
N GLU A 819 2.92 -1.21 55.36
CA GLU A 819 1.61 -0.71 55.78
C GLU A 819 1.68 0.71 56.37
N THR A 820 2.63 0.94 57.29
CA THR A 820 2.85 2.25 57.91
C THR A 820 3.29 3.28 56.88
N LEU A 821 4.27 2.95 56.03
CA LEU A 821 4.80 3.90 55.06
C LEU A 821 3.75 4.24 53.98
N LYS A 822 2.91 3.28 53.58
CA LYS A 822 1.86 3.50 52.58
C LYS A 822 0.72 4.39 53.08
N ALA A 823 0.50 4.46 54.40
CA ALA A 823 -0.47 5.35 55.01
C ALA A 823 -0.01 6.84 55.06
N GLN A 824 1.28 7.12 54.80
CA GLN A 824 1.84 8.47 54.86
C GLN A 824 2.04 9.06 53.45
N PRO A 825 1.56 10.28 53.16
CA PRO A 825 1.87 10.99 51.93
C PRO A 825 3.24 11.67 52.03
N PHE A 826 4.15 11.35 51.12
CA PHE A 826 5.46 12.00 51.03
C PHE A 826 5.43 13.15 50.02
N TYR A 827 6.27 14.17 50.22
CA TYR A 827 6.49 15.19 49.19
C TYR A 827 7.34 14.60 48.05
N GLN A 828 8.46 13.96 48.41
CA GLN A 828 9.39 13.37 47.46
C GLN A 828 9.91 12.02 47.98
N ILE A 829 10.08 11.03 47.10
CA ILE A 829 10.83 9.80 47.40
C ILE A 829 12.14 9.82 46.63
N ILE A 830 13.24 9.65 47.35
CA ILE A 830 14.60 9.65 46.82
C ILE A 830 15.21 8.27 47.04
N LEU A 831 15.65 7.62 45.97
CA LEU A 831 16.33 6.33 46.01
C LEU A 831 17.83 6.54 45.78
N ASP A 832 18.65 6.28 46.80
CA ASP A 832 20.11 6.30 46.68
C ASP A 832 20.66 4.90 46.40
N GLU A 833 21.70 4.83 45.58
CA GLU A 833 22.17 3.61 44.90
C GLU A 833 20.98 2.86 44.22
N ALA A 834 20.19 3.60 43.43
CA ALA A 834 18.89 3.17 42.86
C ALA A 834 18.93 1.86 42.03
N GLN A 835 20.10 1.38 41.62
CA GLN A 835 20.28 0.05 41.02
C GLN A 835 19.77 -1.10 41.92
N HIS A 836 19.53 -0.86 43.22
CA HIS A 836 18.82 -1.80 44.09
C HIS A 836 17.39 -2.16 43.61
N ILE A 837 16.72 -1.30 42.82
CA ILE A 837 15.39 -1.57 42.23
C ILE A 837 15.43 -1.94 40.74
N LYS A 838 16.60 -2.33 40.21
CA LYS A 838 16.78 -2.67 38.78
C LYS A 838 15.93 -3.85 38.29
N ASN A 839 15.42 -4.68 39.20
CA ASN A 839 14.39 -5.68 38.91
C ASN A 839 13.01 -5.15 39.31
N PRO A 840 12.09 -4.89 38.35
CA PRO A 840 10.78 -4.30 38.64
C PRO A 840 9.86 -5.23 39.43
N HIS A 841 10.11 -6.56 39.40
CA HIS A 841 9.36 -7.56 40.15
C HIS A 841 9.89 -7.79 41.58
N SER A 842 10.97 -7.12 41.98
CA SER A 842 11.44 -7.20 43.37
C SER A 842 10.42 -6.57 44.32
N LYS A 843 10.19 -7.19 45.49
CA LYS A 843 9.22 -6.68 46.47
C LYS A 843 9.54 -5.25 46.90
N SER A 844 10.83 -4.89 47.10
CA SER A 844 11.23 -3.50 47.36
C SER A 844 10.79 -2.54 46.25
N ALA A 845 10.97 -2.88 44.97
CA ALA A 845 10.51 -2.03 43.86
C ALA A 845 8.97 -1.95 43.77
N GLN A 846 8.26 -3.03 44.09
CA GLN A 846 6.79 -3.04 44.16
C GLN A 846 6.26 -2.13 45.28
N VAL A 847 6.83 -2.23 46.50
CA VAL A 847 6.43 -1.38 47.63
C VAL A 847 6.75 0.08 47.35
N LEU A 848 7.98 0.39 46.92
CA LEU A 848 8.39 1.78 46.63
C LEU A 848 7.51 2.45 45.56
N ARG A 849 7.04 1.70 44.55
CA ARG A 849 6.08 2.23 43.57
C ARG A 849 4.70 2.51 44.16
N SER A 850 4.26 1.74 45.16
CA SER A 850 2.92 1.86 45.77
C SER A 850 2.83 2.96 46.85
N LEU A 851 3.96 3.56 47.24
CA LEU A 851 3.99 4.71 48.15
C LEU A 851 3.54 6.00 47.44
N THR A 852 2.69 6.77 48.11
CA THR A 852 2.17 8.06 47.62
C THR A 852 3.23 9.14 47.75
N ALA A 853 3.66 9.73 46.63
CA ALA A 853 4.59 10.86 46.63
C ALA A 853 4.36 11.77 45.42
N LYS A 854 4.59 13.08 45.59
CA LYS A 854 4.45 14.06 44.51
C LYS A 854 5.63 14.00 43.51
N HIS A 855 6.85 13.89 44.03
CA HIS A 855 8.07 13.83 43.21
C HIS A 855 8.86 12.55 43.48
N ARG A 856 9.63 12.08 42.49
CA ARG A 856 10.47 10.87 42.60
C ARG A 856 11.84 11.11 41.98
N LEU A 857 12.90 10.73 42.69
CA LEU A 857 14.29 10.96 42.28
C LEU A 857 15.13 9.70 42.48
N CYS A 858 15.90 9.32 41.47
CA CYS A 858 16.88 8.22 41.55
C CYS A 858 18.29 8.80 41.54
N LEU A 859 19.09 8.47 42.55
CA LEU A 859 20.52 8.76 42.62
C LEU A 859 21.28 7.46 42.36
N THR A 860 22.19 7.47 41.38
CA THR A 860 23.05 6.33 41.09
C THR A 860 24.30 6.80 40.34
N GLY A 861 25.44 6.10 40.47
CA GLY A 861 26.57 6.32 39.57
C GLY A 861 26.44 5.57 38.24
N THR A 862 25.56 4.56 38.20
CA THR A 862 25.49 3.55 37.14
C THR A 862 24.03 3.22 36.82
N PRO A 863 23.34 4.08 36.04
CA PRO A 863 21.90 3.92 35.74
C PRO A 863 21.57 2.67 34.92
N MET A 864 22.58 1.98 34.38
CA MET A 864 22.48 0.71 33.70
C MET A 864 23.78 -0.07 33.94
N GLU A 865 23.67 -1.34 34.32
CA GLU A 865 24.82 -2.24 34.50
C GLU A 865 24.89 -3.33 33.42
N ASN A 866 23.72 -3.84 32.97
CA ASN A 866 23.64 -5.06 32.16
C ASN A 866 22.77 -4.93 30.91
N HIS A 867 21.64 -4.20 30.95
CA HIS A 867 20.71 -4.12 29.83
C HIS A 867 19.67 -2.98 29.96
N LEU A 868 19.08 -2.54 28.85
CA LEU A 868 18.12 -1.42 28.82
C LEU A 868 16.86 -1.63 29.69
N GLY A 869 16.52 -2.88 30.00
CA GLY A 869 15.43 -3.20 30.94
C GLY A 869 15.67 -2.76 32.40
N GLU A 870 16.92 -2.47 32.81
CA GLU A 870 17.22 -1.92 34.15
C GLU A 870 16.83 -0.43 34.19
N LEU A 871 17.15 0.31 33.13
CA LEU A 871 16.75 1.70 32.92
C LEU A 871 15.22 1.85 32.86
N TRP A 872 14.52 0.92 32.18
CA TRP A 872 13.06 0.86 32.21
C TRP A 872 12.52 0.66 33.63
N SER A 873 13.15 -0.16 34.47
CA SER A 873 12.73 -0.35 35.87
C SER A 873 12.85 0.93 36.70
N LEU A 874 13.90 1.73 36.47
CA LEU A 874 14.07 3.04 37.11
C LEU A 874 12.98 4.02 36.65
N PHE A 875 12.74 4.15 35.35
CA PHE A 875 11.69 5.03 34.85
C PHE A 875 10.28 4.56 35.24
N TYR A 876 10.02 3.26 35.32
CA TYR A 876 8.76 2.73 35.83
C TYR A 876 8.53 3.02 37.32
N PHE A 877 9.58 3.29 38.10
CA PHE A 877 9.44 3.87 39.44
C PHE A 877 9.21 5.39 39.39
N LEU A 878 10.03 6.13 38.64
CA LEU A 878 10.00 7.59 38.60
C LEU A 878 8.72 8.15 37.99
N MET A 879 8.32 7.58 36.86
CA MET A 879 7.29 8.05 35.94
C MET A 879 6.61 6.83 35.31
N PRO A 880 5.69 6.15 36.02
CA PRO A 880 4.89 5.08 35.45
C PRO A 880 4.25 5.50 34.11
N GLY A 881 4.23 4.60 33.14
CA GLY A 881 3.75 4.88 31.78
C GLY A 881 4.80 5.34 30.77
N PHE A 882 5.79 6.13 31.20
CA PHE A 882 6.68 6.92 30.31
C PHE A 882 7.35 6.16 29.15
N LEU A 883 7.67 4.89 29.37
CA LEU A 883 8.34 4.03 28.38
C LEU A 883 7.43 2.88 27.92
N GLY A 884 6.12 3.03 28.10
CA GLY A 884 5.11 2.01 27.90
C GLY A 884 5.20 0.84 28.88
N SER A 885 4.37 -0.18 28.65
CA SER A 885 4.47 -1.46 29.36
C SER A 885 5.82 -2.14 29.09
N GLN A 886 6.22 -3.06 29.97
CA GLN A 886 7.48 -3.77 29.82
C GLN A 886 7.56 -4.53 28.48
N GLU A 887 6.43 -5.03 27.97
CA GLU A 887 6.30 -5.73 26.70
C GLU A 887 6.44 -4.78 25.51
N VAL A 888 5.76 -3.63 25.56
CA VAL A 888 5.87 -2.56 24.57
C VAL A 888 7.30 -2.06 24.50
N PHE A 889 7.95 -1.76 25.64
CA PHE A 889 9.36 -1.36 25.70
C PHE A 889 10.30 -2.44 25.14
N ASN A 890 10.06 -3.71 25.48
CA ASN A 890 10.85 -4.83 24.99
C ASN A 890 10.77 -4.95 23.45
N LYS A 891 9.58 -4.81 22.88
CA LYS A 891 9.30 -4.86 21.43
C LYS A 891 9.80 -3.63 20.69
N HIS A 892 9.59 -2.44 21.23
CA HIS A 892 9.86 -1.17 20.54
C HIS A 892 11.31 -0.73 20.65
N TYR A 893 11.92 -0.80 21.84
CA TYR A 893 13.27 -0.29 22.08
C TYR A 893 14.26 -1.41 22.34
N ARG A 894 14.05 -2.19 23.41
CA ARG A 894 15.08 -3.11 23.92
C ARG A 894 15.54 -4.13 22.88
N HIS A 895 14.63 -4.90 22.29
CA HIS A 895 15.03 -5.96 21.36
C HIS A 895 15.57 -5.44 20.02
N PRO A 896 15.03 -4.36 19.41
CA PRO A 896 15.67 -3.73 18.26
C PRO A 896 17.07 -3.18 18.55
N ILE A 897 17.27 -2.46 19.65
CA ILE A 897 18.58 -1.89 20.00
C ILE A 897 19.55 -3.00 20.38
N GLU A 898 19.22 -3.84 21.37
CA GLU A 898 20.11 -4.91 21.85
C GLU A 898 20.34 -6.00 20.78
N LYS A 899 19.30 -6.53 20.12
CA LYS A 899 19.48 -7.70 19.22
C LYS A 899 19.74 -7.35 17.76
N LYS A 900 19.48 -6.12 17.31
CA LYS A 900 19.58 -5.73 15.89
C LYS A 900 20.44 -4.49 15.62
N GLY A 901 20.98 -3.82 16.64
CA GLY A 901 21.79 -2.61 16.46
C GLY A 901 21.00 -1.41 15.91
N ASP A 902 19.70 -1.29 16.21
CA ASP A 902 18.87 -0.22 15.65
C ASP A 902 19.21 1.16 16.25
N ASN A 903 20.18 1.85 15.63
CA ASN A 903 20.68 3.15 16.08
C ASN A 903 19.61 4.25 16.03
N ARG A 904 18.69 4.24 15.06
CA ARG A 904 17.59 5.23 14.99
C ARG A 904 16.66 5.12 16.20
N LYS A 905 16.32 3.90 16.60
CA LYS A 905 15.52 3.66 17.81
C LYS A 905 16.28 3.98 19.10
N ARG A 906 17.59 3.79 19.09
CA ARG A 906 18.48 4.15 20.19
C ARG A 906 18.54 5.66 20.39
N GLU A 907 18.75 6.44 19.33
CA GLU A 907 18.71 7.91 19.36
C GLU A 907 17.35 8.42 19.86
N ARG A 908 16.24 7.87 19.36
CA ARG A 908 14.88 8.19 19.84
C ARG A 908 14.73 7.93 21.35
N LEU A 909 15.23 6.79 21.86
CA LEU A 909 15.19 6.51 23.29
C LEU A 909 16.04 7.51 24.10
N VAL A 910 17.26 7.78 23.63
CA VAL A 910 18.19 8.72 24.29
C VAL A 910 17.58 10.13 24.34
N ASN A 911 17.01 10.63 23.23
CA ASN A 911 16.35 11.93 23.20
C ASN A 911 15.14 11.98 24.16
N ARG A 912 14.28 10.94 24.17
CA ARG A 912 13.13 10.85 25.09
C ARG A 912 13.55 10.94 26.56
N ILE A 913 14.61 10.23 26.98
CA ILE A 913 15.05 10.19 28.40
C ILE A 913 15.97 11.35 28.81
N LYS A 914 16.58 12.07 27.86
CA LYS A 914 17.61 13.10 28.10
C LYS A 914 17.17 14.24 29.05
N PRO A 915 15.93 14.79 28.98
CA PRO A 915 15.50 15.82 29.93
C PRO A 915 15.41 15.30 31.37
N PHE A 916 15.19 14.00 31.55
CA PHE A 916 14.91 13.34 32.83
C PHE A 916 16.10 12.54 33.37
N MET A 917 17.29 12.68 32.78
CA MET A 917 18.51 12.06 33.27
C MET A 917 19.72 12.98 33.09
N LEU A 918 20.29 13.45 34.20
CA LEU A 918 21.50 14.25 34.22
C LEU A 918 22.70 13.36 34.56
N ARG A 919 23.66 13.22 33.63
CA ARG A 919 24.90 12.44 33.80
C ARG A 919 26.11 13.28 33.41
N ARG A 920 27.11 13.36 34.31
CA ARG A 920 28.39 14.06 34.11
C ARG A 920 29.52 13.22 34.68
N LEU A 921 30.68 13.16 34.00
CA LEU A 921 31.86 12.41 34.45
C LEU A 921 32.81 13.32 35.25
N LYS A 922 33.59 12.74 36.18
CA LYS A 922 34.62 13.51 36.93
C LYS A 922 35.60 14.24 36.02
N THR A 923 36.01 13.61 34.93
CA THR A 923 36.91 14.17 33.90
C THR A 923 36.40 15.47 33.31
N ASP A 924 35.09 15.63 33.21
CA ASP A 924 34.45 16.71 32.45
C ASP A 924 34.27 17.95 33.33
N VAL A 925 33.95 17.75 34.61
CA VAL A 925 33.51 18.82 35.53
C VAL A 925 34.41 19.06 36.74
N ALA A 926 35.29 18.12 37.11
CA ALA A 926 36.11 18.18 38.32
C ALA A 926 37.61 18.20 38.01
N LYS A 927 38.03 19.18 37.18
CA LYS A 927 39.42 19.38 36.69
C LYS A 927 40.47 19.61 37.78
N GLU A 928 40.05 19.84 39.03
CA GLU A 928 40.89 20.01 40.21
C GLU A 928 41.29 18.68 40.87
N LEU A 929 40.68 17.54 40.50
CA LEU A 929 41.02 16.25 41.08
C LEU A 929 42.41 15.80 40.61
N PRO A 930 43.28 15.29 41.52
CA PRO A 930 44.51 14.61 41.13
C PRO A 930 44.24 13.44 40.18
N PRO A 931 45.20 13.04 39.32
CA PRO A 931 44.99 11.93 38.39
C PRO A 931 44.78 10.60 39.12
N LYS A 932 43.89 9.76 38.56
CA LYS A 932 43.71 8.35 38.92
C LYS A 932 44.43 7.48 37.89
N THR A 933 45.41 6.69 38.34
CA THR A 933 46.19 5.79 37.48
C THR A 933 45.82 4.34 37.80
N THR A 934 45.24 3.63 36.83
CA THR A 934 44.96 2.19 36.96
C THR A 934 46.12 1.38 36.40
N ILE A 935 46.64 0.43 37.18
CA ILE A 935 47.78 -0.42 36.84
C ILE A 935 47.31 -1.87 36.87
N GLU A 936 47.31 -2.54 35.72
CA GLU A 936 47.10 -3.99 35.63
C GLU A 936 48.43 -4.68 35.96
N VAL A 937 48.45 -5.48 37.04
CA VAL A 937 49.63 -6.21 37.51
C VAL A 937 49.45 -7.69 37.21
N ASN A 938 50.23 -8.16 36.26
CA ASN A 938 50.24 -9.52 35.76
C ASN A 938 51.22 -10.37 36.58
N ILE A 939 50.71 -11.40 37.27
CA ILE A 939 51.46 -12.22 38.22
C ILE A 939 51.40 -13.69 37.76
N ASP A 940 52.57 -14.29 37.56
CA ASP A 940 52.67 -15.72 37.22
C ASP A 940 52.38 -16.61 38.43
N MET A 941 51.70 -17.73 38.20
CA MET A 941 51.55 -18.76 39.25
C MET A 941 52.89 -19.44 39.51
N ASN A 942 53.16 -19.78 40.77
CA ASN A 942 54.25 -20.71 41.07
C ASN A 942 53.92 -22.13 40.55
N ASP A 943 54.96 -22.95 40.40
CA ASP A 943 54.89 -24.33 39.87
C ASP A 943 53.82 -25.20 40.55
N GLU A 944 53.62 -25.06 41.86
CA GLU A 944 52.68 -25.86 42.63
C GLU A 944 51.23 -25.40 42.38
N GLN A 945 51.01 -24.09 42.38
CA GLN A 945 49.73 -23.43 42.12
C GLN A 945 49.28 -23.67 40.66
N SER A 946 50.19 -23.61 39.69
CA SER A 946 49.93 -23.89 38.27
C SER A 946 49.49 -25.34 38.04
N LYS A 947 50.19 -26.32 38.63
CA LYS A 947 49.81 -27.75 38.58
C LYS A 947 48.44 -28.00 39.20
N LEU A 948 48.13 -27.36 40.33
CA LEU A 948 46.81 -27.45 40.96
C LEU A 948 45.72 -26.84 40.07
N TYR A 949 45.97 -25.66 39.50
CA TYR A 949 45.03 -24.95 38.65
C TYR A 949 44.65 -25.77 37.41
N GLU A 950 45.61 -26.33 36.68
CA GLU A 950 45.34 -27.16 35.50
C GLU A 950 44.60 -28.47 35.85
N ALA A 951 44.95 -29.11 36.97
CA ALA A 951 44.25 -30.32 37.44
C ALA A 951 42.78 -30.03 37.78
N VAL A 952 42.51 -28.88 38.41
CA VAL A 952 41.16 -28.39 38.72
C VAL A 952 40.41 -28.04 37.42
N ARG A 953 41.03 -27.30 36.50
CA ARG A 953 40.45 -26.89 35.20
C ARG A 953 40.04 -28.10 34.37
N ALA A 954 40.95 -29.07 34.16
CA ALA A 954 40.68 -30.26 33.37
C ALA A 954 39.53 -31.09 33.96
N THR A 955 39.56 -31.34 35.27
CA THR A 955 38.50 -32.07 35.99
C THR A 955 37.14 -31.40 35.84
N MET A 956 37.09 -30.07 35.90
CA MET A 956 35.86 -29.30 35.73
C MET A 956 35.35 -29.29 34.29
N GLN A 957 36.24 -29.11 33.31
CA GLN A 957 35.88 -29.11 31.90
C GLN A 957 35.20 -30.44 31.49
N ASP A 958 35.76 -31.57 31.92
CA ASP A 958 35.18 -32.90 31.66
C ASP A 958 33.82 -33.11 32.36
N ASN A 959 33.69 -32.65 33.61
CA ASN A 959 32.44 -32.76 34.35
C ASN A 959 31.34 -31.86 33.75
N ILE A 960 31.66 -30.64 33.35
CA ILE A 960 30.73 -29.72 32.69
C ILE A 960 30.23 -30.32 31.36
N LYS A 961 31.13 -30.83 30.50
CA LYS A 961 30.76 -31.51 29.25
C LYS A 961 29.77 -32.66 29.49
N LYS A 962 30.01 -33.50 30.50
CA LYS A 962 29.13 -34.61 30.89
C LYS A 962 27.75 -34.14 31.40
N ILE A 963 27.71 -33.05 32.18
CA ILE A 963 26.44 -32.51 32.73
C ILE A 963 25.61 -31.85 31.62
N ILE A 964 26.23 -31.07 30.73
CA ILE A 964 25.57 -30.46 29.56
C ILE A 964 24.97 -31.56 28.67
N ALA A 965 25.73 -32.61 28.34
CA ALA A 965 25.25 -33.72 27.54
C ALA A 965 24.07 -34.49 28.20
N LYS A 966 23.97 -34.50 29.53
CA LYS A 966 22.92 -35.22 30.27
C LYS A 966 21.66 -34.40 30.56
N GLN A 967 21.78 -33.09 30.75
CA GLN A 967 20.69 -32.24 31.27
C GLN A 967 20.42 -30.97 30.45
N GLY A 968 21.26 -30.68 29.45
CA GLY A 968 21.21 -29.46 28.63
C GLY A 968 21.82 -28.24 29.32
N PHE A 969 22.36 -27.33 28.52
CA PHE A 969 23.10 -26.14 28.97
C PHE A 969 22.37 -25.32 30.05
N LYS A 970 21.07 -25.02 29.84
CA LYS A 970 20.27 -24.20 30.78
C LYS A 970 20.18 -24.78 32.19
N ARG A 971 20.22 -26.11 32.37
CA ARG A 971 20.20 -26.74 33.70
C ARG A 971 21.59 -26.89 34.32
N SER A 972 22.63 -26.77 33.50
CA SER A 972 24.04 -26.95 33.89
C SER A 972 24.68 -25.70 34.51
N GLN A 973 24.04 -24.53 34.43
CA GLN A 973 24.61 -23.22 34.78
C GLN A 973 25.15 -23.13 36.21
N ILE A 974 24.49 -23.76 37.19
CA ILE A 974 24.95 -23.75 38.59
C ILE A 974 26.30 -24.47 38.74
N HIS A 975 26.49 -25.60 38.05
CA HIS A 975 27.75 -26.35 38.06
C HIS A 975 28.89 -25.60 37.36
N ILE A 976 28.58 -24.83 36.32
CA ILE A 976 29.55 -23.96 35.63
C ILE A 976 30.02 -22.84 36.58
N LEU A 977 29.09 -22.20 37.32
CA LEU A 977 29.44 -21.16 38.29
C LEU A 977 30.28 -21.69 39.46
N ASP A 978 30.01 -22.89 39.98
CA ASP A 978 30.83 -23.55 41.01
C ASP A 978 32.26 -23.86 40.51
N ALA A 979 32.39 -24.30 39.26
CA ALA A 979 33.69 -24.52 38.63
C ALA A 979 34.50 -23.22 38.47
N LEU A 980 33.87 -22.16 37.94
CA LEU A 980 34.49 -20.83 37.82
C LEU A 980 34.90 -20.26 39.19
N LEU A 981 34.09 -20.48 40.23
CA LEU A 981 34.38 -20.06 41.60
C LEU A 981 35.66 -20.73 42.12
N LYS A 982 35.78 -22.05 41.95
CA LYS A 982 36.94 -22.83 42.40
C LYS A 982 38.23 -22.47 41.66
N LEU A 983 38.17 -22.23 40.34
CA LEU A 983 39.33 -21.73 39.58
C LEU A 983 39.82 -20.37 40.12
N ARG A 984 38.90 -19.43 40.39
CA ARG A 984 39.24 -18.12 40.99
C ARG A 984 39.80 -18.24 42.40
N GLN A 985 39.33 -19.22 43.19
CA GLN A 985 39.92 -19.52 44.50
C GLN A 985 41.38 -19.98 44.38
N VAL A 986 41.73 -20.83 43.41
CA VAL A 986 43.12 -21.25 43.17
C VAL A 986 44.01 -20.08 42.76
N CYS A 987 43.54 -19.17 41.89
CA CYS A 987 44.27 -17.95 41.54
C CYS A 987 44.57 -17.08 42.78
N CYS A 988 43.59 -16.92 43.67
CA CYS A 988 43.73 -16.13 44.89
C CYS A 988 44.70 -16.77 45.90
N HIS A 989 44.44 -18.01 46.32
CA HIS A 989 45.29 -18.78 47.23
C HIS A 989 44.84 -20.26 47.27
N PRO A 990 45.74 -21.26 47.10
CA PRO A 990 45.37 -22.68 47.08
C PRO A 990 44.48 -23.14 48.26
N SER A 991 44.81 -22.72 49.48
CA SER A 991 44.06 -23.03 50.71
C SER A 991 42.60 -22.54 50.75
N LEU A 992 42.12 -21.73 49.80
CA LEU A 992 40.70 -21.36 49.69
C LEU A 992 39.83 -22.49 49.13
N LEU A 993 40.44 -23.53 48.56
CA LEU A 993 39.73 -24.64 47.92
C LEU A 993 39.48 -25.78 48.92
N ASN A 994 38.22 -26.03 49.27
CA ASN A 994 37.83 -27.14 50.14
C ASN A 994 38.01 -28.49 49.43
N LEU A 995 39.19 -29.09 49.60
CA LEU A 995 39.61 -30.35 48.95
C LEU A 995 38.68 -31.54 49.25
N ASP A 996 37.95 -31.54 50.36
CA ASP A 996 36.94 -32.57 50.70
C ASP A 996 35.77 -32.65 49.70
N SER A 997 35.56 -31.61 48.89
CA SER A 997 34.47 -31.51 47.91
C SER A 997 34.81 -31.99 46.50
N LEU A 998 36.05 -32.43 46.26
CA LEU A 998 36.46 -33.02 44.97
C LEU A 998 36.25 -34.54 44.98
N PRO A 999 35.88 -35.16 43.84
CA PRO A 999 35.85 -36.62 43.72
C PRO A 999 37.24 -37.19 44.03
N LYS A 1000 37.31 -38.15 44.97
CA LYS A 1000 38.57 -38.75 45.43
C LYS A 1000 39.26 -39.58 44.34
N GLY A 1001 39.95 -38.91 43.44
CA GLY A 1001 40.89 -39.50 42.49
C GLY A 1001 42.14 -40.01 43.21
N LYS A 1002 42.80 -41.02 42.63
CA LYS A 1002 44.02 -41.63 43.17
C LYS A 1002 45.21 -40.65 43.05
N ASN A 1003 45.39 -39.80 44.07
CA ASN A 1003 46.66 -39.30 44.63
C ASN A 1003 46.36 -38.12 45.56
N THR A 1004 46.22 -38.39 46.85
CA THR A 1004 46.05 -37.36 47.89
C THR A 1004 47.34 -36.63 48.15
N VAL A 1005 47.54 -35.48 47.50
CA VAL A 1005 48.53 -34.48 47.93
C VAL A 1005 48.08 -33.95 49.30
N LYS A 1006 48.82 -34.28 50.36
CA LYS A 1006 48.62 -33.64 51.67
C LYS A 1006 49.03 -32.17 51.55
N SER A 1007 48.09 -31.26 51.77
CA SER A 1007 48.35 -29.81 51.76
C SER A 1007 49.21 -29.40 52.97
N LYS A 1008 50.53 -29.55 52.85
CA LYS A 1008 51.45 -28.55 53.44
C LYS A 1008 51.12 -27.20 52.79
N ALA A 1009 51.39 -26.10 53.50
CA ALA A 1009 51.01 -24.76 53.05
C ALA A 1009 51.66 -24.41 51.69
N MET A 1010 50.90 -24.57 50.61
CA MET A 1010 51.29 -24.12 49.28
C MET A 1010 51.28 -22.60 49.27
N HIS A 1011 52.38 -22.00 48.81
CA HIS A 1011 52.51 -20.56 48.65
C HIS A 1011 51.57 -20.03 47.55
N SER A 1012 51.14 -18.77 47.66
CA SER A 1012 50.35 -18.10 46.64
C SER A 1012 51.14 -16.92 46.09
N ALA A 1013 51.49 -16.97 44.80
CA ALA A 1013 52.30 -15.94 44.17
C ALA A 1013 51.68 -14.53 44.31
N LYS A 1014 50.35 -14.44 44.28
CA LYS A 1014 49.62 -13.18 44.54
C LYS A 1014 49.75 -12.67 45.98
N LEU A 1015 49.75 -13.55 46.98
CA LEU A 1015 49.84 -13.14 48.39
C LEU A 1015 51.26 -12.69 48.71
N ASP A 1016 52.26 -13.41 48.19
CA ASP A 1016 53.66 -13.07 48.36
C ASP A 1016 53.95 -11.70 47.71
N TYR A 1017 53.55 -11.50 46.44
CA TYR A 1017 53.67 -10.21 45.75
C TYR A 1017 52.92 -9.06 46.44
N LEU A 1018 51.69 -9.29 46.90
CA LEU A 1018 50.90 -8.28 47.62
C LEU A 1018 51.68 -7.78 48.85
N ILE A 1019 52.28 -8.69 49.60
CA ILE A 1019 52.87 -8.39 50.91
C ILE A 1019 54.22 -7.71 50.74
N GLU A 1020 55.04 -8.13 49.78
CA GLU A 1020 56.24 -7.40 49.35
C GLU A 1020 55.87 -5.95 48.97
N THR A 1021 54.95 -5.79 48.02
CA THR A 1021 54.49 -4.48 47.51
C THR A 1021 53.90 -3.58 48.61
N VAL A 1022 53.07 -4.14 49.50
CA VAL A 1022 52.44 -3.38 50.60
C VAL A 1022 53.48 -3.01 51.67
N THR A 1023 54.48 -3.84 51.93
CA THR A 1023 55.54 -3.52 52.91
C THR A 1023 56.33 -2.30 52.46
N ASP A 1024 56.75 -2.25 51.20
CA ASP A 1024 57.45 -1.11 50.61
C ASP A 1024 56.57 0.16 50.63
N MET A 1025 55.33 0.07 50.17
CA MET A 1025 54.39 1.20 50.18
C MET A 1025 54.13 1.75 51.60
N VAL A 1026 54.06 0.88 52.61
CA VAL A 1026 53.86 1.31 53.99
C VAL A 1026 55.13 1.92 54.58
N ALA A 1027 56.32 1.44 54.19
CA ALA A 1027 57.60 2.06 54.54
C ALA A 1027 57.76 3.47 53.91
N GLU A 1028 57.24 3.67 52.69
CA GLU A 1028 57.09 4.98 52.04
C GLU A 1028 56.03 5.89 52.70
N GLY A 1029 55.30 5.41 53.71
CA GLY A 1029 54.26 6.17 54.42
C GLY A 1029 52.91 6.26 53.70
N ARG A 1030 52.69 5.43 52.67
CA ARG A 1030 51.46 5.40 51.88
C ARG A 1030 50.31 4.74 52.65
N LYS A 1031 49.07 5.03 52.24
CA LYS A 1031 47.85 4.53 52.90
C LYS A 1031 47.06 3.67 51.92
N VAL A 1032 46.95 2.38 52.23
CA VAL A 1032 46.56 1.34 51.27
C VAL A 1032 45.18 0.76 51.60
N LEU A 1033 44.26 0.77 50.63
CA LEU A 1033 43.02 -0.01 50.66
C LEU A 1033 43.21 -1.33 49.92
N ILE A 1034 42.88 -2.46 50.54
CA ILE A 1034 42.96 -3.79 49.91
C ILE A 1034 41.56 -4.38 49.82
N PHE A 1035 41.10 -4.62 48.61
CA PHE A 1035 39.80 -5.20 48.30
C PHE A 1035 39.91 -6.66 47.84
N SER A 1036 39.02 -7.49 48.36
CA SER A 1036 38.81 -8.87 47.90
C SER A 1036 37.33 -9.26 47.97
N GLN A 1037 36.87 -10.12 47.06
CA GLN A 1037 35.53 -10.71 47.16
C GLN A 1037 35.44 -11.78 48.26
N PHE A 1038 36.56 -12.40 48.61
CA PHE A 1038 36.63 -13.55 49.52
C PHE A 1038 37.00 -13.09 50.93
N THR A 1039 36.05 -13.14 51.86
CA THR A 1039 36.34 -12.81 53.28
C THR A 1039 37.35 -13.76 53.92
N SER A 1040 37.47 -14.98 53.41
CA SER A 1040 38.52 -15.94 53.77
C SER A 1040 39.90 -15.52 53.25
N MET A 1041 39.99 -14.89 52.07
CA MET A 1041 41.26 -14.34 51.57
C MET A 1041 41.71 -13.14 52.41
N LEU A 1042 40.79 -12.26 52.81
CA LEU A 1042 41.10 -11.16 53.72
C LEU A 1042 41.65 -11.66 55.07
N ALA A 1043 41.22 -12.83 55.55
CA ALA A 1043 41.76 -13.45 56.77
C ALA A 1043 43.20 -13.98 56.58
N LEU A 1044 43.53 -14.50 55.39
CA LEU A 1044 44.90 -14.91 55.05
C LEU A 1044 45.83 -13.69 54.91
N ILE A 1045 45.36 -12.62 54.27
CA ILE A 1045 46.10 -11.34 54.17
C ILE A 1045 46.33 -10.76 55.57
N GLU A 1046 45.32 -10.76 56.42
CA GLU A 1046 45.41 -10.36 57.84
C GLU A 1046 46.50 -11.14 58.61
N GLN A 1047 46.52 -12.47 58.51
CA GLN A 1047 47.56 -13.29 59.16
C GLN A 1047 48.97 -12.95 58.68
N ARG A 1048 49.12 -12.66 57.37
CA ARG A 1048 50.42 -12.30 56.79
C ARG A 1048 50.84 -10.88 57.17
N LEU A 1049 49.94 -9.90 57.18
CA LEU A 1049 50.20 -8.55 57.70
C LEU A 1049 50.59 -8.55 59.19
N MET A 1050 49.97 -9.41 60.02
CA MET A 1050 50.40 -9.60 61.41
C MET A 1050 51.82 -10.17 61.51
N THR A 1051 52.22 -11.05 60.58
CA THR A 1051 53.56 -11.65 60.55
C THR A 1051 54.63 -10.61 60.20
N GLU A 1052 54.34 -9.70 59.27
CA GLU A 1052 55.21 -8.57 58.92
C GLU A 1052 55.05 -7.35 59.86
N ASN A 1053 54.29 -7.48 60.96
CA ASN A 1053 54.03 -6.42 61.95
C ASN A 1053 53.40 -5.13 61.37
N ILE A 1054 52.59 -5.24 60.30
CA ILE A 1054 51.90 -4.12 59.66
C ILE A 1054 50.52 -3.91 60.29
N GLY A 1055 50.29 -2.72 60.86
CA GLY A 1055 48.99 -2.36 61.42
C GLY A 1055 47.89 -2.26 60.35
N PHE A 1056 46.70 -2.80 60.63
CA PHE A 1056 45.58 -2.77 59.69
C PHE A 1056 44.22 -2.61 60.40
N SER A 1057 43.23 -2.12 59.67
CA SER A 1057 41.80 -2.19 60.01
C SER A 1057 41.08 -3.17 59.07
N LYS A 1058 39.89 -3.66 59.44
CA LYS A 1058 39.14 -4.66 58.66
C LYS A 1058 37.63 -4.43 58.67
N LEU A 1059 37.03 -4.29 57.47
CA LEU A 1059 35.61 -4.10 57.27
C LEU A 1059 34.98 -5.21 56.41
N THR A 1060 34.12 -6.02 57.02
CA THR A 1060 33.35 -7.06 56.33
C THR A 1060 31.85 -6.90 56.59
N GLY A 1061 31.02 -7.83 56.09
CA GLY A 1061 29.59 -7.88 56.43
C GLY A 1061 29.31 -8.19 57.91
N GLN A 1062 30.27 -8.76 58.64
CA GLN A 1062 30.12 -9.15 60.05
C GLN A 1062 30.61 -8.08 61.04
N THR A 1063 31.32 -7.05 60.57
CA THR A 1063 31.84 -5.96 61.42
C THR A 1063 30.68 -5.16 62.02
N LYS A 1064 30.49 -5.25 63.35
CA LYS A 1064 29.49 -4.48 64.12
C LYS A 1064 29.91 -3.02 64.32
N LYS A 1065 31.12 -2.80 64.84
CA LYS A 1065 31.71 -1.47 65.12
C LYS A 1065 32.31 -0.84 63.84
N ARG A 1066 31.46 -0.56 62.84
CA ARG A 1066 31.91 -0.08 61.52
C ARG A 1066 32.59 1.30 61.59
N SER A 1067 32.04 2.22 62.38
CA SER A 1067 32.53 3.60 62.49
C SER A 1067 33.96 3.65 63.07
N GLU A 1068 34.20 2.94 64.18
CA GLU A 1068 35.53 2.84 64.82
C GLU A 1068 36.59 2.31 63.84
N ALA A 1069 36.26 1.28 63.06
CA ALA A 1069 37.16 0.70 62.07
C ALA A 1069 37.52 1.68 60.92
N ILE A 1070 36.62 2.59 60.57
CA ILE A 1070 36.84 3.64 59.55
C ILE A 1070 37.64 4.80 60.14
N GLU A 1071 37.31 5.25 61.35
CA GLU A 1071 38.00 6.35 62.03
C GLU A 1071 39.45 6.00 62.36
N ALA A 1072 39.75 4.75 62.75
CA ALA A 1072 41.13 4.28 62.94
C ALA A 1072 42.00 4.40 61.67
N PHE A 1073 41.43 4.13 60.49
CA PHE A 1073 42.14 4.32 59.22
C PHE A 1073 42.22 5.81 58.82
N GLN A 1074 41.11 6.54 58.86
CA GLN A 1074 41.07 7.96 58.44
C GLN A 1074 41.94 8.87 59.30
N SER A 1075 42.03 8.60 60.61
CA SER A 1075 42.93 9.31 61.54
C SER A 1075 44.40 8.91 61.39
N GLY A 1076 44.70 7.92 60.54
CA GLY A 1076 46.06 7.49 60.23
C GLY A 1076 46.68 6.48 61.21
N GLN A 1077 45.95 6.02 62.25
CA GLN A 1077 46.45 5.08 63.27
C GLN A 1077 46.95 3.76 62.67
N VAL A 1078 46.38 3.33 61.54
CA VAL A 1078 46.83 2.16 60.78
C VAL A 1078 47.16 2.54 59.33
N PRO A 1079 48.17 1.91 58.69
CA PRO A 1079 48.50 2.14 57.28
C PRO A 1079 47.62 1.37 56.28
N VAL A 1080 47.04 0.22 56.65
CA VAL A 1080 46.28 -0.65 55.72
C VAL A 1080 44.80 -0.78 56.14
N PHE A 1081 43.89 -0.82 55.15
CA PHE A 1081 42.47 -1.15 55.39
C PHE A 1081 42.02 -2.32 54.50
N LEU A 1082 41.68 -3.44 55.14
CA LEU A 1082 41.14 -4.63 54.50
C LEU A 1082 39.61 -4.51 54.34
N ILE A 1083 39.09 -4.50 53.13
CA ILE A 1083 37.66 -4.27 52.88
C ILE A 1083 37.11 -5.36 51.95
N SER A 1084 36.02 -6.05 52.35
CA SER A 1084 35.37 -6.97 51.41
C SER A 1084 34.59 -6.18 50.36
N LEU A 1085 34.64 -6.60 49.09
CA LEU A 1085 34.12 -5.79 47.98
C LEU A 1085 32.61 -5.47 48.14
N LYS A 1086 31.83 -6.39 48.72
CA LYS A 1086 30.42 -6.16 49.12
C LYS A 1086 30.23 -5.18 50.29
N ALA A 1087 31.19 -5.09 51.21
CA ALA A 1087 31.14 -4.17 52.36
C ALA A 1087 31.68 -2.77 52.02
N GLY A 1088 32.57 -2.67 51.03
CA GLY A 1088 33.17 -1.43 50.53
C GLY A 1088 32.43 -0.75 49.38
N GLY A 1089 31.59 -1.48 48.63
CA GLY A 1089 30.80 -0.94 47.51
C GLY A 1089 29.77 0.13 47.90
N VAL A 1090 29.63 0.49 49.17
CA VAL A 1090 28.56 1.36 49.69
C VAL A 1090 29.10 2.52 50.51
N GLY A 1091 28.82 3.74 50.07
CA GLY A 1091 28.90 4.98 50.87
C GLY A 1091 30.27 5.58 51.10
N LEU A 1092 31.18 4.80 51.66
CA LEU A 1092 32.33 5.28 52.44
C LEU A 1092 33.14 6.37 51.73
N ASN A 1093 33.52 7.39 52.50
CA ASN A 1093 34.55 8.34 52.11
C ASN A 1093 35.89 7.82 52.66
N LEU A 1094 36.92 7.65 51.82
CA LEU A 1094 38.22 7.08 52.23
C LEU A 1094 39.38 7.86 51.58
N THR A 1095 39.24 9.19 51.46
CA THR A 1095 40.24 10.08 50.83
C THR A 1095 41.63 10.06 51.47
N THR A 1096 41.76 9.58 52.72
CA THR A 1096 43.08 9.37 53.37
C THR A 1096 43.97 8.38 52.60
N ALA A 1097 43.39 7.48 51.80
CA ALA A 1097 44.13 6.53 50.98
C ALA A 1097 44.58 7.12 49.64
N ASP A 1098 45.85 6.92 49.29
CA ASP A 1098 46.42 7.23 47.97
C ASP A 1098 46.59 5.97 47.10
N THR A 1099 46.57 4.77 47.70
CA THR A 1099 46.70 3.50 46.97
C THR A 1099 45.51 2.58 47.22
N VAL A 1100 45.01 1.98 46.14
CA VAL A 1100 43.96 0.96 46.14
C VAL A 1100 44.48 -0.29 45.43
N ILE A 1101 44.31 -1.46 46.05
CA ILE A 1101 44.67 -2.76 45.47
C ILE A 1101 43.42 -3.64 45.40
N HIS A 1102 43.04 -4.05 44.19
CA HIS A 1102 42.07 -5.13 43.98
C HIS A 1102 42.84 -6.44 43.86
N TYR A 1103 42.71 -7.29 44.88
CA TYR A 1103 43.43 -8.57 44.95
C TYR A 1103 42.89 -9.60 43.94
N ASP A 1104 41.60 -9.52 43.62
CA ASP A 1104 40.91 -10.44 42.73
C ASP A 1104 39.85 -9.73 41.86
N PRO A 1105 39.81 -9.97 40.53
CA PRO A 1105 38.90 -9.27 39.63
C PRO A 1105 37.47 -9.83 39.70
N TRP A 1106 36.49 -8.95 39.51
CA TRP A 1106 35.06 -9.15 39.71
C TRP A 1106 34.27 -9.03 38.39
N TRP A 1107 33.17 -9.80 38.20
CA TRP A 1107 32.43 -9.88 36.93
C TRP A 1107 31.73 -8.59 36.44
N ASN A 1108 31.74 -7.54 37.25
CA ASN A 1108 31.09 -6.25 37.03
C ASN A 1108 32.12 -5.14 37.32
N PRO A 1109 32.68 -4.47 36.29
CA PRO A 1109 33.72 -3.46 36.48
C PRO A 1109 33.22 -2.24 37.27
N ALA A 1110 31.93 -1.91 37.17
CA ALA A 1110 31.33 -0.81 37.92
C ALA A 1110 31.48 -0.96 39.45
N ALA A 1111 31.49 -2.19 39.97
CA ALA A 1111 31.67 -2.45 41.40
C ALA A 1111 33.13 -2.21 41.86
N GLU A 1112 34.10 -2.48 40.99
CA GLU A 1112 35.53 -2.19 41.25
C GLU A 1112 35.81 -0.69 41.16
N ASP A 1113 35.25 -0.01 40.15
CA ASP A 1113 35.34 1.45 40.03
C ASP A 1113 34.65 2.14 41.21
N GLN A 1114 33.45 1.73 41.60
CA GLN A 1114 32.73 2.20 42.79
C GLN A 1114 33.53 2.02 44.09
N ALA A 1115 34.39 1.01 44.19
CA ALA A 1115 35.27 0.77 45.34
C ALA A 1115 36.56 1.62 45.27
N SER A 1116 37.17 1.74 44.09
CA SER A 1116 38.35 2.60 43.84
C SER A 1116 38.04 4.08 44.08
N ASP A 1117 36.86 4.49 43.62
CA ASP A 1117 36.32 5.85 43.74
C ASP A 1117 35.83 6.17 45.16
N ARG A 1118 36.15 5.34 46.16
CA ARG A 1118 36.05 5.69 47.59
C ARG A 1118 37.28 6.48 48.07
N ALA A 1119 38.45 6.23 47.46
CA ALA A 1119 39.69 7.00 47.66
C ALA A 1119 39.78 8.21 46.69
N TRP A 1120 39.37 8.02 45.43
CA TRP A 1120 39.40 9.09 44.42
C TRP A 1120 38.12 9.93 44.44
N ARG A 1121 38.05 10.89 45.38
CA ARG A 1121 36.91 11.78 45.63
C ARG A 1121 37.33 13.22 45.84
N ILE A 1122 36.36 14.15 45.74
CA ILE A 1122 36.55 15.55 46.15
C ILE A 1122 36.99 15.59 47.62
N GLY A 1123 38.11 16.26 47.89
CA GLY A 1123 38.82 16.21 49.17
C GLY A 1123 40.05 15.28 49.18
N GLN A 1124 40.37 14.65 48.06
CA GLN A 1124 41.67 14.01 47.80
C GLN A 1124 42.67 15.06 47.27
N ASP A 1125 43.85 15.13 47.86
CA ASP A 1125 44.96 16.02 47.47
C ASP A 1125 46.11 15.29 46.75
N LYS A 1126 46.14 13.95 46.81
CA LYS A 1126 47.19 13.10 46.20
C LYS A 1126 46.70 12.34 44.95
N PRO A 1127 47.57 12.07 43.97
CA PRO A 1127 47.29 11.12 42.89
C PRO A 1127 46.91 9.75 43.45
N VAL A 1128 45.88 9.12 42.87
CA VAL A 1128 45.37 7.82 43.36
C VAL A 1128 45.80 6.70 42.43
N PHE A 1129 46.46 5.68 42.97
CA PHE A 1129 46.96 4.52 42.23
C PHE A 1129 46.07 3.31 42.49
N VAL A 1130 45.55 2.70 41.42
CA VAL A 1130 44.64 1.55 41.49
C VAL A 1130 45.31 0.33 40.85
N TYR A 1131 45.86 -0.54 41.68
CA TYR A 1131 46.48 -1.79 41.26
C TYR A 1131 45.41 -2.87 41.13
N LYS A 1132 45.38 -3.57 39.99
CA LYS A 1132 44.55 -4.76 39.76
C LYS A 1132 45.45 -5.97 39.64
N LEU A 1133 45.44 -6.86 40.64
CA LEU A 1133 46.27 -8.06 40.61
C LEU A 1133 45.57 -9.15 39.78
N ILE A 1134 46.22 -9.60 38.72
CA ILE A 1134 45.69 -10.57 37.75
C ILE A 1134 46.67 -11.73 37.66
N THR A 1135 46.19 -12.96 37.82
CA THR A 1135 47.02 -14.14 37.60
C THR A 1135 47.06 -14.48 36.11
N ASN A 1136 48.27 -14.57 35.54
CA ASN A 1136 48.51 -14.90 34.14
C ASN A 1136 48.02 -16.31 33.77
N GLN A 1137 47.65 -16.51 32.50
CA GLN A 1137 47.21 -17.80 31.94
C GLN A 1137 46.06 -18.44 32.75
N SER A 1138 45.19 -17.59 33.30
CA SER A 1138 44.14 -18.01 34.24
C SER A 1138 42.76 -17.47 33.90
N ILE A 1139 41.75 -17.97 34.60
CA ILE A 1139 40.37 -17.52 34.44
C ILE A 1139 40.20 -16.01 34.71
N GLU A 1140 41.09 -15.41 35.51
CA GLU A 1140 41.07 -13.97 35.79
C GLU A 1140 41.38 -13.12 34.55
N GLU A 1141 42.33 -13.53 33.72
CA GLU A 1141 42.69 -12.86 32.47
C GLU A 1141 41.51 -12.86 31.49
N LYS A 1142 40.78 -13.99 31.41
CA LYS A 1142 39.54 -14.09 30.63
C LYS A 1142 38.40 -13.25 31.21
N ILE A 1143 38.33 -13.10 32.54
CA ILE A 1143 37.37 -12.19 33.20
C ILE A 1143 37.68 -10.73 32.85
N ILE A 1144 38.94 -10.31 32.87
CA ILE A 1144 39.36 -8.94 32.50
C ILE A 1144 39.02 -8.64 31.03
N ASN A 1145 39.30 -9.56 30.11
CA ASN A 1145 38.92 -9.38 28.70
C ASN A 1145 37.39 -9.26 28.54
N MET A 1146 36.60 -10.03 29.29
CA MET A 1146 35.15 -9.90 29.32
C MET A 1146 34.67 -8.58 29.96
N GLN A 1147 35.35 -8.06 30.98
CA GLN A 1147 35.07 -6.73 31.55
C GLN A 1147 35.29 -5.64 30.51
N LYS A 1148 36.41 -5.67 29.79
CA LYS A 1148 36.78 -4.68 28.76
C LYS A 1148 35.70 -4.61 27.67
N ASN A 1149 35.35 -5.76 27.09
CA ASN A 1149 34.27 -5.87 26.09
C ASN A 1149 32.91 -5.34 26.61
N LYS A 1150 32.56 -5.56 27.88
CA LYS A 1150 31.31 -5.03 28.46
C LYS A 1150 31.37 -3.53 28.75
N ALA A 1151 32.52 -3.01 29.18
CA ALA A 1151 32.69 -1.60 29.56
C ALA A 1151 32.65 -0.68 28.34
N GLU A 1152 33.26 -1.10 27.23
CA GLU A 1152 33.16 -0.41 25.94
C GLU A 1152 31.70 -0.32 25.46
N LEU A 1153 30.98 -1.43 25.55
CA LEU A 1153 29.58 -1.58 25.14
C LEU A 1153 28.61 -0.78 26.02
N ALA A 1154 28.85 -0.71 27.34
CA ALA A 1154 28.09 0.13 28.25
C ALA A 1154 28.33 1.64 28.03
N ARG A 1155 29.53 2.03 27.59
CA ARG A 1155 29.81 3.40 27.11
C ARG A 1155 29.11 3.65 25.77
N SER A 1156 29.23 2.71 24.83
CA SER A 1156 28.71 2.86 23.47
C SER A 1156 27.19 2.93 23.37
N ILE A 1157 26.43 2.46 24.37
CA ILE A 1157 24.98 2.68 24.42
C ILE A 1157 24.62 4.16 24.67
N LEU A 1158 25.52 4.96 25.25
CA LEU A 1158 25.27 6.37 25.63
C LEU A 1158 26.10 7.40 24.84
N SER A 1159 27.20 7.01 24.19
CA SER A 1159 27.91 7.81 23.17
C SER A 1159 27.45 7.42 21.76
N THR A 1160 27.30 8.35 20.82
CA THR A 1160 26.75 8.10 19.47
C THR A 1160 27.42 6.97 18.70
N ASP A 1161 28.68 6.67 18.99
CA ASP A 1161 29.51 5.75 18.22
C ASP A 1161 29.75 4.41 18.95
N HIS A 1162 29.74 3.34 18.16
CA HIS A 1162 29.99 1.92 18.43
C HIS A 1162 28.81 0.99 18.78
N GLU A 1163 28.75 -0.13 18.05
CA GLU A 1163 27.76 -1.19 18.13
C GLU A 1163 28.30 -2.41 18.87
N GLY A 1164 27.45 -3.06 19.64
CA GLY A 1164 27.75 -4.36 20.26
C GLY A 1164 26.63 -4.78 21.20
N ASN A 1165 26.37 -6.08 21.30
CA ASN A 1165 25.55 -6.66 22.35
C ASN A 1165 25.97 -8.11 22.61
N VAL A 1166 26.22 -8.46 23.87
CA VAL A 1166 26.65 -9.82 24.24
C VAL A 1166 25.79 -10.33 25.40
N LYS A 1167 24.93 -11.31 25.07
CA LYS A 1167 24.60 -12.37 26.04
C LYS A 1167 25.66 -13.43 25.89
N LEU A 1168 26.26 -13.84 27.02
CA LEU A 1168 27.22 -14.94 27.04
C LEU A 1168 26.65 -16.17 26.34
N THR A 1169 27.26 -16.54 25.21
CA THR A 1169 26.87 -17.71 24.42
C THR A 1169 27.36 -19.00 25.10
N GLU A 1170 26.86 -20.16 24.65
CA GLU A 1170 27.34 -21.46 25.14
C GLU A 1170 28.83 -21.64 24.81
N ASP A 1171 29.25 -21.24 23.61
CA ASP A 1171 30.63 -21.30 23.15
C ASP A 1171 31.54 -20.34 23.92
N GLU A 1172 31.12 -19.10 24.20
CA GLU A 1172 31.89 -18.16 25.05
C GLU A 1172 32.08 -18.69 26.48
N LEU A 1173 31.05 -19.30 27.07
CA LEU A 1173 31.11 -19.88 28.41
C LEU A 1173 31.98 -21.15 28.47
N LEU A 1174 32.01 -21.94 27.40
CA LEU A 1174 32.92 -23.09 27.27
C LEU A 1174 34.37 -22.64 26.99
N GLY A 1175 34.55 -21.58 26.20
CA GLY A 1175 35.84 -20.93 25.92
C GLY A 1175 36.57 -20.45 27.17
N LEU A 1176 35.85 -20.12 28.24
CA LEU A 1176 36.45 -19.84 29.56
C LEU A 1176 37.30 -21.01 30.09
N PHE A 1177 36.92 -22.26 29.81
CA PHE A 1177 37.62 -23.46 30.28
C PHE A 1177 38.67 -23.99 29.30
N GLU A 1178 38.79 -23.43 28.09
CA GLU A 1178 39.84 -23.80 27.15
C GLU A 1178 41.23 -23.50 27.71
N LYS A 1179 42.19 -24.33 27.34
CA LYS A 1179 43.59 -24.16 27.75
C LYS A 1179 44.15 -22.92 27.05
N PHE A 1180 45.01 -22.16 27.75
CA PHE A 1180 45.86 -21.17 27.08
C PHE A 1180 46.82 -21.91 26.14
N VAL A 1181 46.97 -21.37 24.92
CA VAL A 1181 47.74 -21.94 23.81
C VAL A 1181 49.12 -21.30 23.78
#